data_AF-A0AAD9E7J4-F1
#
_entry.id   AF-A0AAD9E7J4-F1
#
_cell.length_a   1.000
_cell.length_b   1.000
_cell.length_c   1.000
_cell.angle_alpha   90.00
_cell.angle_beta   90.00
_cell.angle_gamma   90.00
#
_symmetry.space_group_name_H-M   'P 1'
#
loop_
_entity.id
_entity.type
_entity.pdbx_description
1 polymer ?
#
loop_
_entity_poly.entity_id
_entity_poly.type
_entity_poly.pdbx_seq_one_letter_code
_entity_poly.pdbx_strand_id
1 'polypeptide(L)'
;MNGWAAWVSSKQDADSYWRRHEPAFHAYDYGANLEIKVGEEIFNLPRETHAFRESDSEADVSQAEEDGDVVAENNVQASLNSLILNNSDSESSAGPAAQEEDSHPHNANNQTYQQILRESDKLHELVTELDSRFSLDNTAAISYALAVCIHSQSDGAQTRCLLADRNMVAREFPGSRNYTFYPQAFHPRYGNFSSSRPPAFLDSLYTAMRGNMSDCNDGADVLSFGYFQGYSNIKRSVRHSPNALLATKGYATAALTAPTSHASTSSHTRDKREAMLRRIRGQLTPGSPEQSKPFARERQKLETAIEQEELAYRMEQVVSLNIRHMSRTERTFAAVIRPIFQLIRFFCAEHESYIHLFRSIPPKVFPGVMCAYSRLFELALGEMERRYVCGGERGLGLAHSEAVAVLDRLGGYAFTGHERHLPTTVLRPLGTLDSLRSGAWPYINPAVLGLDSSATSSAIMNMRLWPRSAKTGRLVLLHVNELRYHYGDSTATHRETEIWFDQLGEDAFRSPSAMTSFVTELLREMWIPQTKLFVASQLRRKLQEGTEPASTPITSHQIAACRSAIDAWEAAPDAFTSKALQELTQGLAPGGSRVIMALSRTRTRHDFADEVVHVITTEKGRAAVAPVHSTWPGRLQAAMASGGLDSAEWVSVLAGRLLAAGVEWVPDAVRGRLTSTTVVSLRGREVAHAAVTGPPGSLRRAAQEAQIKHEKAAHDRALRQTRRTINFGCSFPFTDVPSLLTDGFLQAKAIFSGKGDVRVLDHYQLAMNCLSNNIDDPLCCLMLMITLTVCSSSETPEVAPGSRKFGTAGKRKDPAQLALVMVTRMMWFLYPASFPWKKGSGGMAYDVAEMTKKISIRDAVTGCYVS
;
A
#
# COMPACT_ATOMS: atom_id res chain seq x y z
N MET A 1 8.13 8.63 -43.52
CA MET A 1 6.89 9.44 -43.45
C MET A 1 7.26 10.81 -42.90
N ASN A 2 6.98 11.89 -43.63
CA ASN A 2 7.11 13.23 -43.06
C ASN A 2 6.10 13.33 -41.89
N GLY A 3 6.60 13.39 -40.66
CA GLY A 3 5.80 13.23 -39.45
C GLY A 3 4.84 14.39 -39.17
N TRP A 4 3.99 14.21 -38.14
CA TRP A 4 3.06 15.21 -37.61
C TRP A 4 3.69 16.61 -37.45
N ALA A 5 4.92 16.68 -36.92
CA ALA A 5 5.66 17.93 -36.76
C ALA A 5 6.04 18.61 -38.10
N ALA A 6 6.33 17.83 -39.14
CA ALA A 6 6.67 18.37 -40.47
C ALA A 6 5.44 18.95 -41.18
N TRP A 7 4.26 18.34 -41.00
CA TRP A 7 2.99 18.85 -41.53
C TRP A 7 2.55 20.14 -40.81
N VAL A 8 2.72 20.23 -39.49
CA VAL A 8 2.41 21.47 -38.75
C VAL A 8 3.38 22.61 -39.10
N SER A 9 4.63 22.28 -39.45
CA SER A 9 5.67 23.26 -39.80
C SER A 9 5.51 23.85 -41.22
N SER A 10 4.71 23.24 -42.10
CA SER A 10 4.39 23.86 -43.39
C SER A 10 3.44 25.02 -43.16
N LYS A 11 3.97 26.25 -43.25
CA LYS A 11 3.29 27.54 -43.07
C LYS A 11 2.15 27.85 -44.04
N GLN A 12 1.79 26.95 -44.94
CA GLN A 12 0.53 27.02 -45.64
C GLN A 12 -0.44 26.35 -44.68
N ASP A 13 -1.24 27.04 -43.88
CA ASP A 13 -2.39 27.77 -44.38
C ASP A 13 -3.11 28.21 -43.06
N ALA A 14 -2.53 29.16 -42.29
CA ALA A 14 -2.94 29.40 -40.90
C ALA A 14 -4.06 30.45 -40.75
N ASP A 15 -4.15 31.38 -41.70
CA ASP A 15 -5.05 32.54 -41.62
C ASP A 15 -6.30 32.42 -42.52
N SER A 16 -6.33 31.48 -43.47
CA SER A 16 -7.41 31.36 -44.46
C SER A 16 -8.65 30.60 -43.98
N TYR A 17 -8.61 29.95 -42.81
CA TYR A 17 -9.62 28.95 -42.39
C TYR A 17 -10.69 29.46 -41.44
N TRP A 18 -10.58 30.70 -40.97
CA TRP A 18 -11.47 31.26 -39.97
C TRP A 18 -12.67 31.92 -40.66
N ARG A 19 -13.69 31.14 -41.05
CA ARG A 19 -14.89 31.71 -41.70
C ARG A 19 -16.15 31.71 -40.84
N ARG A 20 -16.40 30.70 -39.99
CA ARG A 20 -17.56 30.68 -39.08
C ARG A 20 -17.25 29.96 -37.77
N HIS A 21 -17.63 30.62 -36.67
CA HIS A 21 -17.58 30.11 -35.31
C HIS A 21 -18.94 30.29 -34.69
N GLU A 22 -19.51 29.21 -34.17
CA GLU A 22 -20.82 29.23 -33.53
C GLU A 22 -20.64 28.65 -32.12
N PRO A 23 -20.72 29.48 -31.06
CA PRO A 23 -20.75 28.99 -29.70
C PRO A 23 -22.14 28.42 -29.39
N ALA A 24 -22.18 27.19 -28.88
CA ALA A 24 -23.39 26.57 -28.31
C ALA A 24 -23.26 26.44 -26.79
N PHE A 25 -24.32 26.74 -26.06
CA PHE A 25 -24.28 26.83 -24.59
C PHE A 25 -25.07 25.71 -23.94
N HIS A 26 -24.54 25.14 -22.86
CA HIS A 26 -25.22 24.05 -22.15
C HIS A 26 -25.21 24.26 -20.63
N ALA A 27 -26.34 23.97 -20.00
CA ALA A 27 -26.46 23.69 -18.58
C ALA A 27 -26.45 22.16 -18.34
N TYR A 28 -25.97 21.71 -17.18
CA TYR A 28 -25.97 20.30 -16.83
C TYR A 28 -27.07 20.03 -15.80
N ASP A 29 -27.98 19.12 -16.15
CA ASP A 29 -29.10 18.73 -15.29
C ASP A 29 -29.17 17.21 -15.17
N TYR A 30 -28.96 16.68 -13.95
CA TYR A 30 -29.03 15.25 -13.58
C TYR A 30 -28.52 14.23 -14.62
N GLY A 31 -27.43 14.53 -15.34
CA GLY A 31 -26.87 13.61 -16.34
C GLY A 31 -27.06 14.04 -17.80
N ALA A 32 -27.87 15.05 -18.08
CA ALA A 32 -28.18 15.55 -19.41
C ALA A 32 -27.63 16.97 -19.62
N ASN A 33 -27.17 17.26 -20.85
CA ASN A 33 -26.90 18.63 -21.27
C ASN A 33 -28.22 19.28 -21.72
N LEU A 34 -28.68 20.29 -21.00
CA LEU A 34 -29.72 21.19 -21.45
C LEU A 34 -29.08 22.28 -22.31
N GLU A 35 -29.30 22.22 -23.62
CA GLU A 35 -28.91 23.33 -24.51
C GLU A 35 -29.70 24.60 -24.16
N ILE A 36 -28.97 25.69 -23.95
CA ILE A 36 -29.49 27.05 -23.75
C ILE A 36 -29.61 27.69 -25.13
N LYS A 37 -30.84 27.98 -25.56
CA LYS A 37 -31.09 28.70 -26.80
C LYS A 37 -30.70 30.18 -26.60
N VAL A 38 -29.91 30.72 -27.53
CA VAL A 38 -29.52 32.12 -27.53
C VAL A 38 -30.38 32.85 -28.55
N GLY A 39 -31.24 33.74 -28.07
CA GLY A 39 -32.06 34.64 -28.90
C GLY A 39 -31.30 35.90 -29.32
N GLU A 40 -31.88 36.68 -30.23
CA GLU A 40 -31.29 37.96 -30.71
C GLU A 40 -31.11 38.97 -29.58
N GLU A 41 -31.87 38.86 -28.49
CA GLU A 41 -31.85 39.81 -27.38
C GLU A 41 -30.54 39.75 -26.60
N ILE A 42 -29.91 38.56 -26.51
CA ILE A 42 -28.59 38.40 -25.90
C ILE A 42 -27.49 38.97 -26.79
N PHE A 43 -27.62 38.92 -28.11
CA PHE A 43 -26.67 39.55 -29.03
C PHE A 43 -26.71 41.08 -28.92
N ASN A 44 -27.91 41.62 -28.73
CA ASN A 44 -28.15 43.05 -28.60
C ASN A 44 -27.91 43.57 -27.17
N LEU A 45 -27.65 42.68 -26.20
CA LEU A 45 -27.32 43.05 -24.83
C LEU A 45 -26.01 43.87 -24.82
N PRO A 46 -26.03 45.11 -24.28
CA PRO A 46 -24.81 45.92 -24.18
C PRO A 46 -23.74 45.21 -23.35
N ARG A 47 -22.48 45.39 -23.76
CA ARG A 47 -21.33 44.90 -22.99
C ARG A 47 -21.38 45.50 -21.60
N GLU A 48 -21.23 44.65 -20.58
CA GLU A 48 -21.15 45.13 -19.20
C GLU A 48 -19.89 45.98 -18.99
N THR A 49 -20.11 47.21 -18.52
CA THR A 49 -19.09 48.15 -18.09
C THR A 49 -19.33 48.51 -16.62
N HIS A 50 -18.26 48.78 -15.89
CA HIS A 50 -18.38 49.23 -14.50
C HIS A 50 -18.90 50.68 -14.48
N ALA A 51 -20.01 50.93 -13.80
CA ALA A 51 -20.50 52.28 -13.61
C ALA A 51 -19.64 52.96 -12.53
N PHE A 52 -18.71 53.84 -12.90
CA PHE A 52 -18.00 54.65 -11.91
C PHE A 52 -19.02 55.54 -11.18
N ARG A 53 -19.18 55.32 -9.88
CA ARG A 53 -19.88 56.25 -8.98
C ARG A 53 -18.88 57.35 -8.65
N GLU A 54 -19.01 58.52 -9.28
CA GLU A 54 -18.26 59.71 -8.85
C GLU A 54 -18.73 60.10 -7.45
N SER A 55 -17.99 59.71 -6.42
CA SER A 55 -18.02 60.39 -5.12
C SER A 55 -16.69 60.23 -4.40
N ASP A 56 -15.91 61.31 -4.42
CA ASP A 56 -14.94 61.79 -3.43
C ASP A 56 -14.34 60.78 -2.44
N SER A 57 -13.08 60.41 -2.66
CA SER A 57 -11.97 60.80 -1.78
C SER A 57 -10.68 60.07 -2.17
N GLU A 58 -9.62 60.85 -2.35
CA GLU A 58 -8.25 60.34 -2.39
C GLU A 58 -7.90 59.63 -1.08
N ALA A 59 -7.47 58.38 -1.14
CA ALA A 59 -6.67 57.76 -0.09
C ALA A 59 -5.88 56.54 -0.62
N ASP A 60 -4.62 56.82 -0.94
CA ASP A 60 -3.41 56.01 -0.82
C ASP A 60 -3.46 54.49 -1.09
N VAL A 61 -2.72 54.10 -2.13
CA VAL A 61 -2.39 52.72 -2.48
C VAL A 61 -1.20 52.27 -1.62
N SER A 62 -1.38 51.24 -0.79
CA SER A 62 -0.26 50.43 -0.30
C SER A 62 -0.47 48.97 -0.66
N GLN A 63 0.43 48.48 -1.52
CA GLN A 63 0.57 47.08 -1.89
C GLN A 63 1.12 46.29 -0.71
N ALA A 64 0.45 45.19 -0.35
CA ALA A 64 1.04 44.13 0.45
C ALA A 64 1.07 42.85 -0.39
N GLU A 65 2.25 42.53 -0.88
CA GLU A 65 2.57 41.20 -1.42
C GLU A 65 2.67 40.22 -0.24
N GLU A 66 1.80 39.21 -0.19
CA GLU A 66 2.04 38.01 0.62
C GLU A 66 2.35 36.82 -0.29
N ASP A 67 3.65 36.52 -0.34
CA ASP A 67 4.26 35.35 -0.94
C ASP A 67 4.05 34.15 0.00
N GLY A 68 3.33 33.14 -0.46
CA GLY A 68 2.94 31.97 0.35
C GLY A 68 2.89 30.70 -0.50
N ASP A 69 4.02 30.01 -0.56
CA ASP A 69 4.23 28.75 -1.29
C ASP A 69 3.39 27.62 -0.65
N VAL A 70 2.35 27.14 -1.35
CA VAL A 70 1.57 25.94 -0.95
C VAL A 70 1.58 24.92 -2.07
N VAL A 71 2.16 23.75 -1.74
CA VAL A 71 2.26 22.56 -2.58
C VAL A 71 0.85 22.00 -2.83
N ALA A 72 0.44 22.00 -4.10
CA ALA A 72 -0.85 21.47 -4.53
C ALA A 72 -0.86 19.93 -4.54
N GLU A 73 -1.50 19.33 -3.53
CA GLU A 73 -2.01 17.96 -3.61
C GLU A 73 -3.47 17.98 -4.04
N ASN A 74 -3.76 17.29 -5.14
CA ASN A 74 -5.11 17.05 -5.64
C ASN A 74 -5.89 16.15 -4.68
N ASN A 75 -6.92 16.68 -4.03
CA ASN A 75 -8.05 15.86 -3.62
C ASN A 75 -9.34 16.69 -3.54
N VAL A 76 -10.31 16.33 -4.37
CA VAL A 76 -11.68 16.87 -4.34
C VAL A 76 -12.42 16.12 -3.23
N GLN A 77 -12.31 16.58 -1.99
CA GLN A 77 -13.36 16.47 -0.97
C GLN A 77 -12.97 17.21 0.31
N ALA A 78 -13.93 18.00 0.85
CA ALA A 78 -13.93 18.67 2.15
C ALA A 78 -13.08 19.95 2.30
N SER A 79 -13.71 21.11 2.10
CA SER A 79 -13.35 22.36 2.78
C SER A 79 -14.62 23.17 3.06
N LEU A 80 -15.39 22.66 4.01
CA LEU A 80 -16.31 23.42 4.84
C LEU A 80 -15.77 23.20 6.24
N ASN A 81 -14.96 24.13 6.76
CA ASN A 81 -14.73 24.40 8.19
C ASN A 81 -13.50 25.31 8.39
N SER A 82 -13.71 26.60 8.22
CA SER A 82 -13.05 27.71 8.95
C SER A 82 -13.71 28.98 8.40
N LEU A 83 -14.53 29.74 9.12
CA LEU A 83 -14.21 30.50 10.32
C LEU A 83 -15.52 30.81 11.06
N ILE A 84 -15.58 30.53 12.36
CA ILE A 84 -16.51 31.19 13.28
C ILE A 84 -15.65 31.74 14.41
N LEU A 85 -15.75 33.05 14.62
CA LEU A 85 -15.84 33.78 15.88
C LEU A 85 -15.19 35.15 15.72
N ASN A 86 -16.03 36.20 15.68
CA ASN A 86 -15.95 37.28 16.65
C ASN A 86 -17.24 38.10 16.59
N ASN A 87 -17.97 38.06 17.71
CA ASN A 87 -19.05 38.97 18.05
C ASN A 87 -18.46 40.34 18.38
N SER A 88 -19.15 41.40 17.97
CA SER A 88 -19.31 42.58 18.81
C SER A 88 -20.66 43.22 18.48
N ASP A 89 -21.52 43.24 19.49
CA ASP A 89 -22.82 43.91 19.52
C ASP A 89 -22.69 45.41 19.27
N SER A 90 -23.66 45.99 18.56
CA SER A 90 -24.09 47.38 18.73
C SER A 90 -25.53 47.52 18.23
N GLU A 91 -26.44 47.74 19.17
CA GLU A 91 -27.87 47.95 18.96
C GLU A 91 -28.20 49.37 18.47
N SER A 92 -29.31 49.42 17.72
CA SER A 92 -30.33 50.47 17.66
C SER A 92 -30.04 51.78 16.93
N SER A 93 -30.88 52.08 15.93
CA SER A 93 -31.86 53.17 16.00
C SER A 93 -32.62 53.30 14.67
N ALA A 94 -33.95 53.15 14.73
CA ALA A 94 -34.87 53.41 13.64
C ALA A 94 -35.15 54.93 13.53
N GLY A 95 -35.24 55.43 12.29
CA GLY A 95 -35.76 56.76 11.94
C GLY A 95 -36.30 56.75 10.50
N PRO A 96 -37.40 57.47 10.19
CA PRO A 96 -38.30 57.11 9.09
C PRO A 96 -37.97 57.78 7.74
N ALA A 97 -38.44 57.10 6.70
CA ALA A 97 -38.55 57.42 5.28
C ALA A 97 -38.48 58.90 4.86
N ALA A 98 -37.63 59.17 3.86
CA ALA A 98 -37.89 60.15 2.81
C ALA A 98 -37.78 59.42 1.46
N GLN A 99 -38.89 59.38 0.74
CA GLN A 99 -38.98 58.94 -0.65
C GLN A 99 -38.36 60.02 -1.53
N GLU A 100 -37.26 59.73 -2.21
CA GLU A 100 -36.89 60.43 -3.44
C GLU A 100 -36.74 59.38 -4.54
N GLU A 101 -37.63 59.51 -5.53
CA GLU A 101 -37.60 58.77 -6.78
C GLU A 101 -36.36 59.20 -7.58
N ASP A 102 -35.26 58.49 -7.40
CA ASP A 102 -34.11 58.64 -8.29
C ASP A 102 -34.12 57.50 -9.31
N SER A 103 -34.50 57.84 -10.54
CA SER A 103 -34.48 56.97 -11.70
C SER A 103 -33.03 56.61 -12.06
N HIS A 104 -32.47 55.63 -11.35
CA HIS A 104 -31.11 55.14 -11.57
C HIS A 104 -30.98 54.28 -12.85
N PRO A 105 -29.85 54.37 -13.59
CA PRO A 105 -29.56 53.51 -14.75
C PRO A 105 -29.51 52.01 -14.42
N HIS A 106 -29.41 51.64 -13.13
CA HIS A 106 -29.54 50.27 -12.66
C HIS A 106 -30.91 49.63 -12.92
N ASN A 107 -32.00 50.41 -12.93
CA ASN A 107 -33.35 49.88 -13.11
C ASN A 107 -33.60 49.48 -14.58
N ALA A 108 -32.99 50.19 -15.53
CA ALA A 108 -33.06 49.87 -16.96
C ALA A 108 -32.36 48.54 -17.31
N ASN A 109 -31.14 48.34 -16.81
CA ASN A 109 -30.40 47.08 -17.05
C ASN A 109 -31.11 45.87 -16.41
N ASN A 110 -31.69 46.04 -15.21
CA ASN A 110 -32.39 44.94 -14.54
C ASN A 110 -33.69 44.55 -15.28
N GLN A 111 -34.39 45.53 -15.86
CA GLN A 111 -35.54 45.27 -16.75
C GLN A 111 -35.12 44.52 -18.02
N THR A 112 -33.96 44.84 -18.61
CA THR A 112 -33.43 44.11 -19.77
C THR A 112 -33.10 42.65 -19.43
N TYR A 113 -32.45 42.36 -18.30
CA TYR A 113 -32.17 40.97 -17.89
C TYR A 113 -33.44 40.17 -17.59
N GLN A 114 -34.43 40.80 -16.94
CA GLN A 114 -35.74 40.20 -16.70
C GLN A 114 -36.48 39.89 -18.00
N GLN A 115 -36.38 40.76 -19.00
CA GLN A 115 -36.96 40.54 -20.32
C GLN A 115 -36.28 39.36 -21.03
N ILE A 116 -34.95 39.34 -21.11
CA ILE A 116 -34.17 38.24 -21.71
C ILE A 116 -34.48 36.91 -21.02
N LEU A 117 -34.60 36.92 -19.68
CA LEU A 117 -34.97 35.71 -18.93
C LEU A 117 -36.37 35.22 -19.31
N ARG A 118 -37.35 36.10 -19.48
CA ARG A 118 -38.72 35.73 -19.90
C ARG A 118 -38.78 35.19 -21.33
N GLU A 119 -37.95 35.72 -22.22
CA GLU A 119 -37.87 35.29 -23.62
C GLU A 119 -37.10 33.96 -23.77
N SER A 120 -36.29 33.59 -22.78
CA SER A 120 -35.57 32.30 -22.74
C SER A 120 -36.37 31.22 -22.00
N ASP A 121 -37.29 30.56 -22.72
CA ASP A 121 -38.21 29.54 -22.18
C ASP A 121 -37.54 28.57 -21.18
N LYS A 122 -36.39 27.99 -21.54
CA LYS A 122 -35.68 27.00 -20.71
C LYS A 122 -34.99 27.59 -19.47
N LEU A 123 -34.44 28.81 -19.57
CA LEU A 123 -33.83 29.46 -18.41
C LEU A 123 -34.90 29.96 -17.45
N HIS A 124 -36.04 30.41 -17.97
CA HIS A 124 -37.20 30.77 -17.16
C HIS A 124 -37.78 29.55 -16.44
N GLU A 125 -37.94 28.43 -17.14
CA GLU A 125 -38.33 27.14 -16.54
C GLU A 125 -37.35 26.72 -15.44
N LEU A 126 -36.04 26.80 -15.68
CA LEU A 126 -35.02 26.48 -14.69
C LEU A 126 -35.11 27.37 -13.45
N VAL A 127 -35.23 28.68 -13.61
CA VAL A 127 -35.38 29.61 -12.48
C VAL A 127 -36.66 29.30 -11.69
N THR A 128 -37.78 29.08 -12.39
CA THR A 128 -39.06 28.72 -11.77
C THR A 128 -38.97 27.39 -11.01
N GLU A 129 -38.30 26.38 -11.58
CA GLU A 129 -38.05 25.09 -10.94
C GLU A 129 -37.19 25.26 -9.69
N LEU A 130 -36.09 26.01 -9.77
CA LEU A 130 -35.20 26.27 -8.65
C LEU A 130 -35.91 27.04 -7.52
N ASP A 131 -36.66 28.09 -7.85
CA ASP A 131 -37.48 28.85 -6.90
C ASP A 131 -38.52 27.96 -6.22
N SER A 132 -39.13 27.02 -6.96
CA SER A 132 -40.12 26.10 -6.39
C SER A 132 -39.54 25.04 -5.46
N ARG A 133 -38.24 24.71 -5.62
CA ARG A 133 -37.59 23.59 -4.92
C ARG A 133 -36.67 24.03 -3.78
N PHE A 134 -36.11 25.24 -3.86
CA PHE A 134 -35.05 25.68 -2.97
C PHE A 134 -35.31 27.09 -2.43
N SER A 135 -35.00 27.30 -1.15
CA SER A 135 -34.98 28.63 -0.54
C SER A 135 -33.54 29.13 -0.43
N LEU A 136 -33.31 30.38 -0.82
CA LEU A 136 -32.01 31.05 -0.74
C LEU A 136 -31.67 31.56 0.67
N ASP A 137 -32.65 31.65 1.58
CA ASP A 137 -32.46 32.28 2.90
C ASP A 137 -31.40 31.61 3.77
N ASN A 138 -31.27 30.28 3.66
CA ASN A 138 -30.31 29.47 4.41
C ASN A 138 -29.15 28.95 3.54
N THR A 139 -29.00 29.48 2.32
CA THR A 139 -27.95 29.05 1.41
C THR A 139 -26.68 29.88 1.63
N ALA A 140 -25.53 29.22 1.82
CA ALA A 140 -24.26 29.90 2.02
C ALA A 140 -23.71 30.48 0.71
N ALA A 141 -23.64 29.64 -0.32
CA ALA A 141 -23.13 29.98 -1.63
C ALA A 141 -23.77 29.08 -2.69
N ILE A 142 -23.79 29.55 -3.92
CA ILE A 142 -24.19 28.79 -5.10
C ILE A 142 -23.06 28.85 -6.12
N SER A 143 -22.72 27.72 -6.71
CA SER A 143 -21.73 27.64 -7.79
C SER A 143 -22.30 26.84 -8.95
N TYR A 144 -22.06 27.31 -10.17
CA TYR A 144 -22.44 26.64 -11.41
C TYR A 144 -21.40 26.90 -12.49
N ALA A 145 -21.43 26.14 -13.58
CA ALA A 145 -20.47 26.30 -14.68
C ALA A 145 -21.19 26.56 -16.01
N LEU A 146 -20.82 27.64 -16.69
CA LEU A 146 -21.24 27.85 -18.08
C LEU A 146 -20.33 27.03 -18.99
N ALA A 147 -20.92 26.16 -19.81
CA ALA A 147 -20.20 25.40 -20.81
C ALA A 147 -20.48 25.92 -22.22
N VAL A 148 -19.43 26.33 -22.93
CA VAL A 148 -19.46 26.90 -24.27
C VAL A 148 -18.78 25.94 -25.23
N CYS A 149 -19.51 25.41 -26.20
CA CYS A 149 -19.01 24.56 -27.28
C CYS A 149 -18.72 25.42 -28.51
N ILE A 150 -17.45 25.53 -28.90
CA ILE A 150 -17.00 26.32 -30.03
C ILE A 150 -16.87 25.40 -31.25
N HIS A 151 -17.69 25.65 -32.25
CA HIS A 151 -17.65 24.96 -33.54
C HIS A 151 -16.78 25.73 -34.53
N SER A 152 -16.12 25.02 -35.46
CA SER A 152 -15.28 25.63 -36.51
C SER A 152 -15.55 24.95 -37.85
N GLN A 153 -15.68 25.74 -38.91
CA GLN A 153 -15.91 25.27 -40.27
C GLN A 153 -14.92 25.91 -41.26
N SER A 154 -14.54 25.17 -42.29
CA SER A 154 -13.77 25.69 -43.43
C SER A 154 -14.65 26.38 -44.47
N ASP A 155 -13.99 27.02 -45.44
CA ASP A 155 -14.56 27.65 -46.65
C ASP A 155 -15.57 26.80 -47.43
N GLY A 156 -15.45 25.47 -47.36
CA GLY A 156 -16.35 24.52 -48.01
C GLY A 156 -17.41 23.94 -47.07
N ALA A 157 -17.70 24.60 -45.95
CA ALA A 157 -18.57 24.12 -44.87
C ALA A 157 -18.13 22.78 -44.24
N GLN A 158 -16.84 22.42 -44.35
CA GLN A 158 -16.33 21.21 -43.72
C GLN A 158 -16.03 21.48 -42.24
N THR A 159 -16.65 20.70 -41.35
CA THR A 159 -16.40 20.75 -39.91
C THR A 159 -14.91 20.49 -39.61
N ARG A 160 -14.35 21.33 -38.74
CA ARG A 160 -12.96 21.26 -38.27
C ARG A 160 -12.90 21.04 -36.77
N CYS A 161 -11.81 20.45 -36.30
CA CYS A 161 -11.56 20.29 -34.88
C CYS A 161 -10.62 21.38 -34.39
N LEU A 162 -10.87 21.88 -33.18
CA LEU A 162 -10.01 22.85 -32.52
C LEU A 162 -9.19 22.16 -31.41
N LEU A 163 -7.96 22.63 -31.21
CA LEU A 163 -7.15 22.37 -30.03
C LEU A 163 -6.55 23.67 -29.51
N ALA A 164 -6.37 23.80 -28.20
CA ALA A 164 -5.73 24.98 -27.64
C ALA A 164 -4.21 24.95 -27.90
N ASP A 165 -3.65 26.09 -28.30
CA ASP A 165 -2.22 26.34 -28.44
C ASP A 165 -1.62 26.71 -27.08
N ARG A 166 -0.71 25.88 -26.59
CA ARG A 166 -0.02 26.04 -25.30
C ARG A 166 0.61 27.42 -25.14
N ASN A 167 1.19 27.96 -26.21
CA ASN A 167 1.90 29.25 -26.14
C ASN A 167 0.92 30.42 -26.06
N MET A 168 -0.26 30.29 -26.67
CA MET A 168 -1.31 31.30 -26.58
C MET A 168 -2.00 31.22 -25.21
N VAL A 169 -2.31 30.02 -24.74
CA VAL A 169 -2.80 29.80 -23.37
C VAL A 169 -1.83 30.37 -22.33
N ALA A 170 -0.52 30.17 -22.49
CA ALA A 170 0.47 30.71 -21.55
C ALA A 170 0.42 32.24 -21.42
N ARG A 171 0.02 32.97 -22.46
CA ARG A 171 -0.11 34.43 -22.43
C ARG A 171 -1.31 34.88 -21.60
N GLU A 172 -2.37 34.07 -21.57
CA GLU A 172 -3.56 34.32 -20.73
C GLU A 172 -3.33 34.02 -19.25
N PHE A 173 -2.23 33.35 -18.91
CA PHE A 173 -1.88 32.98 -17.55
C PHE A 173 -0.44 33.38 -17.24
N PRO A 174 -0.14 34.66 -16.99
CA PRO A 174 1.19 35.09 -16.57
C PRO A 174 1.58 34.34 -15.29
N GLY A 175 2.69 33.58 -15.34
CA GLY A 175 3.20 32.70 -14.26
C GLY A 175 3.01 31.19 -14.54
N SER A 176 4.10 30.41 -14.45
CA SER A 176 4.15 28.99 -14.86
C SER A 176 3.34 28.00 -14.02
N ARG A 177 2.82 28.43 -12.86
CA ARG A 177 2.00 27.59 -11.94
C ARG A 177 0.49 27.83 -12.05
N ASN A 178 0.06 28.72 -12.94
CA ASN A 178 -1.32 29.19 -12.95
C ASN A 178 -2.26 28.40 -13.85
N TYR A 179 -1.77 27.38 -14.57
CA TYR A 179 -2.60 26.48 -15.37
C TYR A 179 -1.88 25.14 -15.58
N THR A 180 -2.64 24.09 -15.85
CA THR A 180 -2.12 22.79 -16.29
C THR A 180 -2.48 22.57 -17.75
N PHE A 181 -1.49 22.21 -18.57
CA PHE A 181 -1.69 21.88 -19.98
C PHE A 181 -1.66 20.36 -20.19
N TYR A 182 -2.57 19.85 -21.00
CA TYR A 182 -2.74 18.43 -21.32
C TYR A 182 -2.57 18.20 -22.82
N PRO A 183 -1.33 17.89 -23.27
CA PRO A 183 -1.05 17.49 -24.65
C PRO A 183 -2.02 16.43 -25.16
N GLN A 184 -2.49 16.56 -26.41
CA GLN A 184 -3.31 15.53 -27.06
C GLN A 184 -2.51 14.87 -28.17
N ALA A 185 -2.67 13.55 -28.33
CA ALA A 185 -1.99 12.76 -29.36
C ALA A 185 -0.45 12.98 -29.40
N PHE A 186 0.18 13.07 -28.23
CA PHE A 186 1.62 13.33 -28.05
C PHE A 186 2.12 14.71 -28.50
N HIS A 187 1.25 15.62 -28.94
CA HIS A 187 1.70 16.91 -29.44
C HIS A 187 2.02 17.91 -28.31
N PRO A 188 3.26 18.41 -28.17
CA PRO A 188 3.66 19.22 -27.02
C PRO A 188 3.04 20.62 -26.98
N ARG A 189 2.50 21.10 -28.11
CA ARG A 189 1.93 22.46 -28.25
C ARG A 189 0.41 22.50 -28.33
N TYR A 190 -0.28 21.43 -28.72
CA TYR A 190 -1.73 21.45 -28.94
C TYR A 190 -2.44 20.48 -28.00
N GLY A 191 -3.51 20.93 -27.35
CA GLY A 191 -4.21 20.10 -26.38
C GLY A 191 -5.34 20.78 -25.63
N ASN A 192 -5.56 20.26 -24.42
CA ASN A 192 -6.55 20.74 -23.47
C ASN A 192 -5.83 21.46 -22.32
N PHE A 193 -6.55 22.23 -21.51
CA PHE A 193 -5.98 22.89 -20.34
C PHE A 193 -7.02 23.09 -19.25
N SER A 194 -6.55 23.30 -18.02
CA SER A 194 -7.35 23.74 -16.90
C SER A 194 -6.59 24.71 -16.02
N SER A 195 -7.30 25.53 -15.27
CA SER A 195 -6.75 26.48 -14.31
C SER A 195 -7.69 26.62 -13.11
N SER A 196 -7.13 26.95 -11.95
CA SER A 196 -7.91 27.36 -10.77
C SER A 196 -8.48 28.77 -10.88
N ARG A 197 -8.01 29.56 -11.86
CA ARG A 197 -8.46 30.92 -12.12
C ARG A 197 -8.88 31.12 -13.58
N PRO A 198 -9.63 32.20 -13.88
CA PRO A 198 -9.96 32.55 -15.25
C PRO A 198 -8.76 33.00 -16.10
N PRO A 199 -8.85 32.89 -17.44
CA PRO A 199 -7.89 33.46 -18.37
C PRO A 199 -8.03 34.99 -18.51
N ALA A 200 -6.92 35.67 -18.79
CA ALA A 200 -6.84 37.14 -18.83
C ALA A 200 -7.81 37.81 -19.81
N PHE A 201 -8.15 37.18 -20.94
CA PHE A 201 -9.14 37.71 -21.87
C PHE A 201 -10.54 37.94 -21.26
N LEU A 202 -10.84 37.36 -20.09
CA LEU A 202 -12.09 37.57 -19.34
C LEU A 202 -11.98 38.63 -18.24
N ASP A 203 -10.78 39.13 -17.92
CA ASP A 203 -10.54 39.99 -16.75
C ASP A 203 -11.35 41.28 -16.79
N SER A 204 -11.44 41.92 -17.96
CA SER A 204 -12.20 43.16 -18.13
C SER A 204 -13.69 42.98 -17.83
N LEU A 205 -14.27 41.89 -18.36
CA LEU A 205 -15.67 41.53 -18.11
C LEU A 205 -15.89 41.15 -16.65
N TYR A 206 -14.96 40.40 -16.06
CA TYR A 206 -15.11 39.87 -14.69
C TYR A 206 -14.96 40.97 -13.65
N THR A 207 -14.13 41.96 -13.93
CA THR A 207 -13.99 43.15 -13.10
C THR A 207 -15.27 43.98 -13.14
N ALA A 208 -15.84 44.22 -14.32
CA ALA A 208 -17.11 44.92 -14.46
C ALA A 208 -18.26 44.17 -13.77
N MET A 209 -18.40 42.87 -14.01
CA MET A 209 -19.42 42.03 -13.38
C MET A 209 -19.29 42.03 -11.85
N ARG A 210 -18.07 41.87 -11.30
CA ARG A 210 -17.85 41.89 -9.85
C ARG A 210 -18.21 43.21 -9.22
N GLY A 211 -17.76 44.32 -9.80
CA GLY A 211 -18.05 45.64 -9.27
C GLY A 211 -19.54 45.98 -9.32
N ASN A 212 -20.20 45.75 -10.47
CA ASN A 212 -21.64 45.96 -10.58
C ASN A 212 -22.44 45.07 -9.62
N MET A 213 -22.00 43.82 -9.42
CA MET A 213 -22.68 42.91 -8.49
C MET A 213 -22.42 43.28 -7.03
N SER A 214 -21.26 43.87 -6.74
CA SER A 214 -20.93 44.44 -5.44
C SER A 214 -21.79 45.68 -5.15
N ASP A 215 -21.91 46.59 -6.10
CA ASP A 215 -22.73 47.80 -5.98
C ASP A 215 -24.21 47.48 -5.72
N CYS A 216 -24.76 46.47 -6.42
CA CYS A 216 -26.13 46.01 -6.18
C CYS A 216 -26.33 45.34 -4.80
N ASN A 217 -25.25 45.00 -4.09
CA ASN A 217 -25.28 44.38 -2.77
C ASN A 217 -24.52 45.20 -1.72
N ASP A 218 -24.69 46.53 -1.77
CA ASP A 218 -24.15 47.47 -0.78
C ASP A 218 -22.62 47.38 -0.60
N GLY A 219 -21.90 47.12 -1.70
CA GLY A 219 -20.44 46.99 -1.70
C GLY A 219 -19.91 45.64 -1.20
N ALA A 220 -20.78 44.64 -0.99
CA ALA A 220 -20.36 43.31 -0.56
C ALA A 220 -19.67 42.53 -1.69
N ASP A 221 -18.63 41.75 -1.35
CA ASP A 221 -18.03 40.81 -2.29
C ASP A 221 -18.92 39.55 -2.41
N VAL A 222 -19.69 39.51 -3.49
CA VAL A 222 -20.73 38.49 -3.73
C VAL A 222 -20.42 37.57 -4.89
N LEU A 223 -19.57 37.96 -5.85
CA LEU A 223 -19.38 37.24 -7.10
C LEU A 223 -17.90 36.89 -7.29
N SER A 224 -17.62 35.61 -7.53
CA SER A 224 -16.28 35.12 -7.81
C SER A 224 -16.26 34.17 -8.99
N PHE A 225 -15.13 34.16 -9.68
CA PHE A 225 -14.87 33.28 -10.81
C PHE A 225 -13.69 32.38 -10.46
N GLY A 226 -13.95 31.07 -10.47
CA GLY A 226 -12.97 30.08 -10.06
C GLY A 226 -12.42 29.30 -11.24
N TYR A 227 -12.47 27.98 -11.09
CA TYR A 227 -11.94 27.00 -12.03
C TYR A 227 -12.39 27.24 -13.48
N PHE A 228 -11.44 27.18 -14.40
CA PHE A 228 -11.65 27.24 -15.84
C PHE A 228 -11.07 25.99 -16.51
N GLN A 229 -11.75 25.44 -17.51
CA GLN A 229 -11.18 24.39 -18.34
C GLN A 229 -11.55 24.51 -19.81
N GLY A 230 -10.57 24.25 -20.68
CA GLY A 230 -10.76 24.12 -22.12
C GLY A 230 -10.42 22.71 -22.56
N TYR A 231 -11.34 22.03 -23.25
CA TYR A 231 -11.08 20.71 -23.80
C TYR A 231 -11.87 20.39 -25.06
N SER A 232 -11.28 19.60 -25.96
CA SER A 232 -12.00 19.07 -27.12
C SER A 232 -13.10 18.09 -26.71
N ASN A 233 -14.31 18.20 -27.30
CA ASN A 233 -15.45 17.33 -27.01
C ASN A 233 -15.21 15.86 -27.37
N ILE A 234 -14.19 15.55 -28.17
CA ILE A 234 -13.66 14.19 -28.34
C ILE A 234 -13.43 13.50 -26.97
N LYS A 235 -13.01 14.27 -25.95
CA LYS A 235 -12.89 13.79 -24.58
C LYS A 235 -14.19 13.14 -24.08
N ARG A 236 -15.35 13.75 -24.36
CA ARG A 236 -16.68 13.25 -23.95
C ARG A 236 -17.10 12.03 -24.76
N SER A 237 -16.90 12.05 -26.07
CA SER A 237 -17.25 10.93 -26.96
C SER A 237 -16.49 9.67 -26.57
N VAL A 238 -15.21 9.79 -26.17
CA VAL A 238 -14.43 8.64 -25.68
C VAL A 238 -14.78 8.28 -24.22
N ARG A 239 -15.03 9.27 -23.35
CA ARG A 239 -15.34 9.04 -21.93
C ARG A 239 -16.36 10.04 -21.35
N HIS A 240 -17.46 9.55 -20.78
CA HIS A 240 -18.38 10.35 -19.97
C HIS A 240 -17.86 10.58 -18.53
N SER A 241 -16.86 9.81 -18.09
CA SER A 241 -16.17 10.01 -16.81
C SER A 241 -14.70 9.55 -16.88
N PRO A 242 -13.79 10.04 -16.00
CA PRO A 242 -12.42 9.53 -15.94
C PRO A 242 -12.34 8.02 -15.74
N ASN A 243 -13.34 7.43 -15.06
CA ASN A 243 -13.40 6.00 -14.81
C ASN A 243 -13.82 5.17 -16.02
N ALA A 244 -14.48 5.79 -17.00
CA ALA A 244 -14.96 5.11 -18.19
C ALA A 244 -13.86 4.84 -19.24
N LEU A 245 -12.71 5.54 -19.22
CA LEU A 245 -11.67 5.41 -20.24
C LEU A 245 -10.81 4.16 -20.02
N LEU A 246 -11.00 3.11 -20.84
CA LEU A 246 -10.32 1.83 -20.67
C LEU A 246 -8.82 1.91 -20.95
N ALA A 247 -8.42 2.77 -21.91
CA ALA A 247 -7.02 2.97 -22.28
C ALA A 247 -6.10 3.40 -21.11
N THR A 248 -6.67 3.89 -20.00
CA THR A 248 -5.90 4.34 -18.82
C THR A 248 -5.86 3.32 -17.69
N LYS A 249 -6.50 2.16 -17.86
CA LYS A 249 -6.71 1.21 -16.76
C LYS A 249 -5.61 0.16 -16.61
N GLY A 250 -4.60 0.15 -17.48
CA GLY A 250 -3.47 -0.78 -17.39
C GLY A 250 -3.89 -2.26 -17.51
N TYR A 251 -5.01 -2.56 -18.18
CA TYR A 251 -5.55 -3.90 -18.24
C TYR A 251 -4.62 -4.89 -18.95
N ALA A 252 -3.91 -4.48 -19.99
CA ALA A 252 -3.00 -5.37 -20.70
C ALA A 252 -1.78 -5.69 -19.83
N THR A 253 -1.22 -4.69 -19.16
CA THR A 253 -0.13 -4.89 -18.20
C THR A 253 -0.54 -5.85 -17.09
N ALA A 254 -1.69 -5.60 -16.46
CA ALA A 254 -2.18 -6.43 -15.36
C ALA A 254 -2.57 -7.85 -15.79
N ALA A 255 -3.04 -8.05 -17.03
CA ALA A 255 -3.42 -9.35 -17.55
C ALA A 255 -2.20 -10.19 -17.98
N LEU A 256 -1.25 -9.57 -18.70
CA LEU A 256 -0.16 -10.28 -19.40
C LEU A 256 1.11 -10.42 -18.57
N THR A 257 1.27 -9.62 -17.51
CA THR A 257 2.49 -9.63 -16.67
C THR A 257 2.27 -10.21 -15.28
N ALA A 258 1.01 -10.50 -14.93
CA ALA A 258 0.68 -11.20 -13.70
C ALA A 258 1.16 -12.66 -13.80
N PRO A 259 1.77 -13.21 -12.75
CA PRO A 259 2.33 -14.55 -12.82
C PRO A 259 1.30 -15.64 -13.14
N THR A 260 1.76 -16.66 -13.85
CA THR A 260 0.94 -17.72 -14.46
C THR A 260 0.82 -18.99 -13.64
N SER A 261 1.86 -19.37 -12.90
CA SER A 261 2.05 -20.74 -12.39
C SER A 261 2.06 -20.85 -10.85
N HIS A 262 1.67 -19.83 -10.08
CA HIS A 262 1.87 -19.93 -8.63
C HIS A 262 0.79 -20.74 -7.92
N ALA A 263 1.25 -21.78 -7.20
CA ALA A 263 0.52 -22.55 -6.20
C ALA A 263 -0.06 -21.69 -5.05
N SER A 264 0.46 -20.46 -4.88
CA SER A 264 0.04 -19.47 -3.87
C SER A 264 -0.86 -18.34 -4.41
N THR A 265 -1.26 -18.39 -5.68
CA THR A 265 -2.20 -17.41 -6.24
C THR A 265 -3.58 -17.69 -5.65
N SER A 266 -4.12 -16.75 -4.85
CA SER A 266 -5.51 -16.88 -4.39
C SER A 266 -6.44 -17.05 -5.59
N SER A 267 -7.49 -17.86 -5.45
CA SER A 267 -8.52 -18.03 -6.50
C SER A 267 -8.99 -16.68 -7.04
N HIS A 268 -9.17 -15.71 -6.14
CA HIS A 268 -9.50 -14.33 -6.46
C HIS A 268 -8.52 -13.67 -7.45
N THR A 269 -7.21 -13.79 -7.24
CA THR A 269 -6.19 -13.20 -8.12
C THR A 269 -6.22 -13.83 -9.50
N ARG A 270 -6.37 -15.17 -9.56
CA ARG A 270 -6.47 -15.91 -10.81
C ARG A 270 -7.73 -15.53 -11.59
N ASP A 271 -8.88 -15.48 -10.93
CA ASP A 271 -10.16 -15.15 -11.55
C ASP A 271 -10.18 -13.69 -12.03
N LYS A 272 -9.59 -12.78 -11.26
CA LYS A 272 -9.42 -11.36 -11.65
C LYS A 272 -8.53 -11.22 -12.87
N ARG A 273 -7.40 -11.94 -12.92
CA ARG A 273 -6.52 -11.98 -14.09
C ARG A 273 -7.23 -12.51 -15.33
N GLU A 274 -7.96 -13.62 -15.19
CA GLU A 274 -8.72 -14.22 -16.29
C GLU A 274 -9.80 -13.26 -16.81
N ALA A 275 -10.48 -12.53 -15.93
CA ALA A 275 -11.43 -11.49 -16.33
C ALA A 275 -10.78 -10.38 -17.15
N MET A 276 -9.53 -9.99 -16.83
CA MET A 276 -8.78 -9.01 -17.62
C MET A 276 -8.29 -9.59 -18.95
N LEU A 277 -7.85 -10.85 -19.00
CA LEU A 277 -7.50 -11.55 -20.23
C LEU A 277 -8.69 -11.60 -21.19
N ARG A 278 -9.88 -11.99 -20.71
CA ARG A 278 -11.11 -11.95 -21.52
C ARG A 278 -11.40 -10.56 -22.08
N ARG A 279 -11.14 -9.50 -21.30
CA ARG A 279 -11.32 -8.11 -21.74
C ARG A 279 -10.38 -7.75 -22.88
N ILE A 280 -9.09 -7.95 -22.74
CA ILE A 280 -8.11 -7.57 -23.77
C ILE A 280 -8.22 -8.45 -25.04
N ARG A 281 -8.81 -9.65 -24.92
CA ARG A 281 -9.14 -10.53 -26.04
C ARG A 281 -10.46 -10.18 -26.75
N GLY A 282 -11.27 -9.29 -26.19
CA GLY A 282 -12.60 -8.98 -26.73
C GLY A 282 -13.70 -9.99 -26.36
N GLN A 283 -13.42 -10.94 -25.47
CA GLN A 283 -14.31 -12.06 -25.14
C GLN A 283 -15.45 -11.67 -24.19
N LEU A 284 -15.41 -10.48 -23.59
CA LEU A 284 -16.54 -9.96 -22.80
C LEU A 284 -17.70 -9.49 -23.69
N THR A 285 -17.43 -9.24 -24.97
CA THR A 285 -18.43 -8.80 -25.96
C THR A 285 -18.30 -9.64 -27.24
N PRO A 286 -18.66 -10.95 -27.24
CA PRO A 286 -18.38 -11.84 -28.38
C PRO A 286 -18.98 -11.38 -29.71
N GLY A 287 -20.17 -10.77 -29.70
CA GLY A 287 -20.80 -10.21 -30.90
C GLY A 287 -20.19 -8.90 -31.40
N SER A 288 -19.32 -8.26 -30.61
CA SER A 288 -18.59 -7.04 -30.98
C SER A 288 -17.29 -6.95 -30.17
N PRO A 289 -16.26 -7.75 -30.52
CA PRO A 289 -15.07 -7.91 -29.69
C PRO A 289 -14.35 -6.58 -29.39
N GLU A 290 -14.40 -5.65 -30.32
CA GLU A 290 -13.76 -4.33 -30.18
C GLU A 290 -14.35 -3.50 -29.03
N GLN A 291 -15.60 -3.74 -28.61
CA GLN A 291 -16.24 -2.97 -27.55
C GLN A 291 -15.67 -3.22 -26.14
N SER A 292 -15.01 -4.36 -25.91
CA SER A 292 -14.37 -4.65 -24.63
C SER A 292 -12.86 -4.44 -24.64
N LYS A 293 -12.22 -4.46 -25.81
CA LYS A 293 -10.80 -4.17 -25.96
C LYS A 293 -10.50 -2.68 -25.71
N PRO A 294 -9.54 -2.33 -24.83
CA PRO A 294 -9.33 -0.94 -24.42
C PRO A 294 -9.15 0.05 -25.57
N PHE A 295 -8.15 -0.15 -26.44
CA PHE A 295 -7.83 0.80 -27.51
C PHE A 295 -8.77 0.71 -28.71
N ALA A 296 -9.27 -0.47 -29.05
CA ALA A 296 -10.20 -0.62 -30.16
C ALA A 296 -11.55 0.05 -29.88
N ARG A 297 -12.04 -0.06 -28.64
CA ARG A 297 -13.27 0.63 -28.22
C ARG A 297 -13.11 2.14 -28.29
N GLU A 298 -12.01 2.69 -27.78
CA GLU A 298 -11.81 4.13 -27.86
C GLU A 298 -11.64 4.60 -29.30
N ARG A 299 -10.99 3.80 -30.17
CA ARG A 299 -10.92 4.06 -31.61
C ARG A 299 -12.31 4.13 -32.25
N GLN A 300 -13.17 3.15 -31.99
CA GLN A 300 -14.53 3.14 -32.55
C GLN A 300 -15.34 4.37 -32.12
N LYS A 301 -15.23 4.77 -30.85
CA LYS A 301 -15.89 5.98 -30.34
C LYS A 301 -15.37 7.26 -31.01
N LEU A 302 -14.06 7.32 -31.28
CA LEU A 302 -13.47 8.42 -32.05
C LEU A 302 -13.99 8.45 -33.49
N GLU A 303 -14.04 7.29 -34.16
CA GLU A 303 -14.58 7.15 -35.51
C GLU A 303 -16.05 7.62 -35.57
N THR A 304 -16.88 7.17 -34.64
CA THR A 304 -18.28 7.64 -34.52
C THR A 304 -18.37 9.15 -34.28
N ALA A 305 -17.53 9.71 -33.42
CA ALA A 305 -17.52 11.16 -33.18
C ALA A 305 -17.09 11.97 -34.41
N ILE A 306 -16.17 11.44 -35.23
CA ILE A 306 -15.78 12.04 -36.52
C ILE A 306 -16.97 11.99 -37.49
N GLU A 307 -17.63 10.83 -37.59
CA GLU A 307 -18.77 10.61 -38.50
C GLU A 307 -19.98 11.48 -38.14
N GLN A 308 -20.23 11.68 -36.84
CA GLN A 308 -21.31 12.51 -36.32
C GLN A 308 -20.95 14.00 -36.20
N GLU A 309 -19.73 14.38 -36.62
CA GLU A 309 -19.22 15.75 -36.54
C GLU A 309 -19.21 16.36 -35.13
N GLU A 310 -19.09 15.53 -34.08
CA GLU A 310 -19.03 15.94 -32.67
C GLU A 310 -17.63 16.47 -32.26
N LEU A 311 -17.14 17.49 -32.97
CA LEU A 311 -15.73 17.90 -32.93
C LEU A 311 -15.48 19.26 -32.26
N ALA A 312 -16.50 19.84 -31.63
CA ALA A 312 -16.43 21.14 -30.98
C ALA A 312 -15.40 21.18 -29.84
N TYR A 313 -14.95 22.39 -29.49
CA TYR A 313 -14.10 22.61 -28.33
C TYR A 313 -14.88 23.28 -27.22
N ARG A 314 -14.88 22.66 -26.04
CA ARG A 314 -15.67 23.11 -24.91
C ARG A 314 -14.82 23.91 -23.93
N MET A 315 -15.23 25.13 -23.65
CA MET A 315 -14.73 25.97 -22.56
C MET A 315 -15.75 25.96 -21.42
N GLU A 316 -15.28 25.83 -20.18
CA GLU A 316 -16.13 25.87 -19.00
C GLU A 316 -15.57 26.86 -17.98
N GLN A 317 -16.42 27.81 -17.57
CA GLN A 317 -16.12 28.74 -16.48
C GLN A 317 -17.04 28.45 -15.30
N VAL A 318 -16.44 28.24 -14.11
CA VAL A 318 -17.19 28.19 -12.84
C VAL A 318 -17.46 29.61 -12.33
N VAL A 319 -18.73 29.90 -12.09
CA VAL A 319 -19.24 31.13 -11.47
C VAL A 319 -19.73 30.77 -10.07
N SER A 320 -19.38 31.56 -9.06
CA SER A 320 -19.79 31.33 -7.66
C SER A 320 -20.31 32.62 -7.04
N LEU A 321 -21.49 32.52 -6.41
CA LEU A 321 -22.12 33.60 -5.68
C LEU A 321 -22.18 33.30 -4.18
N ASN A 322 -21.78 34.26 -3.36
CA ASN A 322 -21.91 34.20 -1.90
C ASN A 322 -23.28 34.75 -1.48
N ILE A 323 -24.26 33.85 -1.38
CA ILE A 323 -25.66 34.19 -1.10
C ILE A 323 -25.83 34.84 0.28
N ARG A 324 -24.98 34.51 1.26
CA ARG A 324 -25.01 35.17 2.59
C ARG A 324 -24.69 36.65 2.53
N HIS A 325 -23.82 37.04 1.61
CA HIS A 325 -23.41 38.42 1.41
C HIS A 325 -24.37 39.19 0.49
N MET A 326 -25.25 38.49 -0.23
CA MET A 326 -26.28 39.16 -1.03
C MET A 326 -27.32 39.85 -0.14
N SER A 327 -27.76 41.02 -0.56
CA SER A 327 -28.86 41.76 0.07
C SER A 327 -30.17 40.97 -0.05
N ARG A 328 -31.10 41.15 0.89
CA ARG A 328 -32.36 40.37 0.89
C ARG A 328 -33.19 40.57 -0.37
N THR A 329 -33.13 41.74 -0.99
CA THR A 329 -33.85 42.06 -2.22
C THR A 329 -33.24 41.41 -3.45
N GLU A 330 -31.91 41.18 -3.45
CA GLU A 330 -31.20 40.55 -4.56
C GLU A 330 -31.12 39.01 -4.43
N ARG A 331 -31.54 38.41 -3.31
CA ARG A 331 -31.56 36.94 -3.10
C ARG A 331 -32.68 36.26 -3.90
N THR A 332 -32.55 36.26 -5.22
CA THR A 332 -33.46 35.58 -6.15
C THR A 332 -32.67 34.70 -7.10
N PHE A 333 -33.24 33.58 -7.59
CA PHE A 333 -32.56 32.77 -8.59
C PHE A 333 -32.34 33.55 -9.90
N ALA A 334 -33.18 34.53 -10.22
CA ALA A 334 -32.97 35.45 -11.35
C ALA A 334 -31.65 36.25 -11.23
N ALA A 335 -31.37 36.82 -10.04
CA ALA A 335 -30.11 37.50 -9.78
C ALA A 335 -28.92 36.52 -9.76
N VAL A 336 -29.12 35.31 -9.24
CA VAL A 336 -28.09 34.25 -9.22
C VAL A 336 -27.64 33.87 -10.62
N ILE A 337 -28.55 33.74 -11.60
CA ILE A 337 -28.16 33.34 -12.97
C ILE A 337 -27.67 34.51 -13.83
N ARG A 338 -27.91 35.76 -13.41
CA ARG A 338 -27.64 36.98 -14.19
C ARG A 338 -26.22 37.02 -14.80
N PRO A 339 -25.13 36.63 -14.10
CA PRO A 339 -23.79 36.66 -14.68
C PRO A 339 -23.62 35.81 -15.95
N ILE A 340 -24.47 34.80 -16.16
CA ILE A 340 -24.42 33.93 -17.34
C ILE A 340 -24.73 34.72 -18.62
N PHE A 341 -25.66 35.68 -18.60
CA PHE A 341 -26.07 36.40 -19.82
C PHE A 341 -24.91 37.16 -20.44
N GLN A 342 -24.09 37.81 -19.62
CA GLN A 342 -22.93 38.56 -20.08
C GLN A 342 -21.78 37.66 -20.53
N LEU A 343 -21.61 36.50 -19.90
CA LEU A 343 -20.72 35.46 -20.40
C LEU A 343 -21.17 34.93 -21.78
N ILE A 344 -22.46 34.61 -21.95
CA ILE A 344 -23.01 34.16 -23.23
C ILE A 344 -22.78 35.25 -24.30
N ARG A 345 -23.16 36.49 -24.00
CA ARG A 345 -22.97 37.63 -24.89
C ARG A 345 -21.49 37.83 -25.25
N PHE A 346 -20.57 37.68 -24.30
CA PHE A 346 -19.13 37.75 -24.57
C PHE A 346 -18.68 36.70 -25.59
N PHE A 347 -19.02 35.43 -25.37
CA PHE A 347 -18.63 34.36 -26.28
C PHE A 347 -19.31 34.47 -27.66
N CYS A 348 -20.49 35.09 -27.73
CA CYS A 348 -21.18 35.37 -29.00
C CYS A 348 -20.60 36.56 -29.76
N ALA A 349 -20.37 37.68 -29.09
CA ALA A 349 -20.08 38.98 -29.73
C ALA A 349 -18.60 39.37 -29.73
N GLU A 350 -17.78 38.85 -28.83
CA GLU A 350 -16.36 39.20 -28.67
C GLU A 350 -15.43 38.04 -29.02
N HIS A 351 -15.71 37.34 -30.14
CA HIS A 351 -14.93 36.16 -30.55
C HIS A 351 -13.43 36.42 -30.72
N GLU A 352 -13.06 37.59 -31.24
CA GLU A 352 -11.66 38.02 -31.40
C GLU A 352 -10.85 37.96 -30.09
N SER A 353 -11.51 38.05 -28.94
CA SER A 353 -10.88 38.02 -27.62
C SER A 353 -10.38 36.63 -27.20
N TYR A 354 -10.81 35.55 -27.85
CA TYR A 354 -10.42 34.18 -27.44
C TYR A 354 -10.04 33.26 -28.60
N ILE A 355 -10.35 33.59 -29.86
CA ILE A 355 -10.05 32.71 -31.01
C ILE A 355 -8.55 32.44 -31.19
N HIS A 356 -7.69 33.37 -30.77
CA HIS A 356 -6.22 33.24 -30.83
C HIS A 356 -5.70 32.06 -30.03
N LEU A 357 -6.49 31.53 -29.09
CA LEU A 357 -6.15 30.34 -28.33
C LEU A 357 -6.13 29.07 -29.18
N PHE A 358 -6.81 29.05 -30.32
CA PHE A 358 -7.10 27.82 -31.01
C PHE A 358 -6.22 27.60 -32.25
N ARG A 359 -5.91 26.32 -32.45
CA ARG A 359 -5.46 25.80 -33.73
C ARG A 359 -6.61 25.01 -34.36
N SER A 360 -7.04 25.42 -35.55
CA SER A 360 -7.97 24.66 -36.37
C SER A 360 -7.26 23.54 -37.13
N ILE A 361 -7.79 22.32 -37.06
CA ILE A 361 -7.17 21.09 -37.58
C ILE A 361 -8.25 20.27 -38.32
N PRO A 362 -7.94 19.72 -39.52
CA PRO A 362 -8.88 18.86 -40.21
C PRO A 362 -9.16 17.56 -39.42
N PRO A 363 -10.39 17.02 -39.43
CA PRO A 363 -10.76 15.79 -38.70
C PRO A 363 -9.90 14.57 -39.06
N LYS A 364 -9.50 14.46 -40.33
CA LYS A 364 -8.58 13.43 -40.85
C LYS A 364 -7.21 13.46 -40.17
N VAL A 365 -6.81 14.61 -39.65
CA VAL A 365 -5.54 14.84 -38.95
C VAL A 365 -5.77 14.69 -37.45
N PHE A 366 -6.67 15.48 -36.84
CA PHE A 366 -7.13 15.29 -35.47
C PHE A 366 -8.65 15.30 -35.41
N PRO A 367 -9.32 14.27 -34.85
CA PRO A 367 -8.75 13.18 -34.04
C PRO A 367 -8.19 11.98 -34.83
N GLY A 368 -8.16 11.99 -36.17
CA GLY A 368 -7.71 10.85 -36.98
C GLY A 368 -6.38 10.21 -36.54
N VAL A 369 -5.39 11.03 -36.11
CA VAL A 369 -4.12 10.53 -35.56
C VAL A 369 -4.31 9.72 -34.27
N MET A 370 -5.29 10.04 -33.42
CA MET A 370 -5.62 9.26 -32.23
C MET A 370 -6.20 7.89 -32.60
N CYS A 371 -7.00 7.80 -33.68
CA CYS A 371 -7.46 6.51 -34.21
C CYS A 371 -6.28 5.64 -34.66
N ALA A 372 -5.32 6.25 -35.37
CA ALA A 372 -4.10 5.56 -35.81
C ALA A 372 -3.26 5.06 -34.62
N TYR A 373 -3.03 5.89 -33.59
CA TYR A 373 -2.34 5.47 -32.38
C TYR A 373 -3.08 4.37 -31.62
N SER A 374 -4.41 4.47 -31.52
CA SER A 374 -5.22 3.44 -30.87
C SER A 374 -5.09 2.10 -31.59
N ARG A 375 -5.10 2.10 -32.93
CA ARG A 375 -4.85 0.89 -33.72
C ARG A 375 -3.43 0.36 -33.52
N LEU A 376 -2.42 1.23 -33.44
CA LEU A 376 -1.04 0.84 -33.16
C LEU A 376 -0.93 0.13 -31.81
N PHE A 377 -1.48 0.70 -30.73
CA PHE A 377 -1.43 0.08 -29.40
C PHE A 377 -2.23 -1.21 -29.34
N GLU A 378 -3.39 -1.27 -30.00
CA GLU A 378 -4.18 -2.50 -30.14
C GLU A 378 -3.36 -3.63 -30.78
N LEU A 379 -2.69 -3.36 -31.91
CA LEU A 379 -1.87 -4.34 -32.62
C LEU A 379 -0.63 -4.75 -31.80
N ALA A 380 0.05 -3.79 -31.18
CA ALA A 380 1.24 -4.07 -30.37
C ALA A 380 0.89 -4.93 -29.15
N LEU A 381 -0.23 -4.66 -28.48
CA LEU A 381 -0.70 -5.46 -27.34
C LEU A 381 -1.24 -6.82 -27.78
N GLY A 382 -1.86 -6.91 -28.97
CA GLY A 382 -2.24 -8.19 -29.58
C GLY A 382 -1.03 -9.09 -29.84
N GLU A 383 0.08 -8.53 -30.32
CA GLU A 383 1.33 -9.27 -30.48
C GLU A 383 1.93 -9.71 -29.13
N MET A 384 1.84 -8.87 -28.09
CA MET A 384 2.27 -9.26 -26.74
C MET A 384 1.38 -10.37 -26.14
N GLU A 385 0.08 -10.36 -26.41
CA GLU A 385 -0.83 -11.44 -26.02
C GLU A 385 -0.46 -12.75 -26.73
N ARG A 386 -0.18 -12.70 -28.04
CA ARG A 386 0.29 -13.87 -28.79
C ARG A 386 1.57 -14.45 -28.17
N ARG A 387 2.55 -13.60 -27.83
CA ARG A 387 3.80 -14.01 -27.17
C ARG A 387 3.55 -14.60 -25.78
N TYR A 388 2.62 -14.01 -25.02
CA TYR A 388 2.20 -14.54 -23.72
C TYR A 388 1.65 -15.96 -23.86
N VAL A 389 0.78 -16.21 -24.86
CA VAL A 389 0.24 -17.54 -25.15
C VAL A 389 1.35 -18.52 -25.57
N CYS A 390 2.27 -18.10 -26.45
CA CYS A 390 3.41 -18.92 -26.85
C CYS A 390 4.34 -19.27 -25.67
N GLY A 391 4.43 -18.40 -24.66
CA GLY A 391 5.19 -18.64 -23.43
C GLY A 391 4.57 -19.67 -22.48
N GLY A 392 3.30 -20.06 -22.70
CA GLY A 392 2.60 -21.05 -21.90
C GLY A 392 2.59 -20.70 -20.42
N GLU A 393 3.00 -21.64 -19.57
CA GLU A 393 3.07 -21.46 -18.11
C GLU A 393 4.08 -20.39 -17.65
N ARG A 394 5.01 -19.96 -18.51
CA ARG A 394 5.97 -18.88 -18.18
C ARG A 394 5.44 -17.49 -18.52
N GLY A 395 4.41 -17.38 -19.36
CA GLY A 395 3.87 -16.10 -19.82
C GLY A 395 4.93 -15.22 -20.49
N LEU A 396 4.91 -13.90 -20.20
CA LEU A 396 5.88 -12.95 -20.73
C LEU A 396 7.15 -12.88 -19.87
N GLY A 397 8.30 -12.88 -20.53
CA GLY A 397 9.58 -12.51 -19.91
C GLY A 397 9.63 -11.03 -19.48
N LEU A 398 10.68 -10.67 -18.73
CA LEU A 398 10.84 -9.34 -18.14
C LEU A 398 10.77 -8.19 -19.17
N ALA A 399 11.52 -8.30 -20.27
CA ALA A 399 11.57 -7.26 -21.30
C ALA A 399 10.19 -7.02 -21.94
N HIS A 400 9.48 -8.10 -22.29
CA HIS A 400 8.12 -8.01 -22.82
C HIS A 400 7.13 -7.48 -21.78
N SER A 401 7.31 -7.82 -20.50
CA SER A 401 6.45 -7.31 -19.42
C SER A 401 6.57 -5.78 -19.28
N GLU A 402 7.81 -5.25 -19.30
CA GLU A 402 8.03 -3.79 -19.31
C GLU A 402 7.56 -3.14 -20.62
N ALA A 403 7.71 -3.81 -21.76
CA ALA A 403 7.20 -3.32 -23.04
C ALA A 403 5.67 -3.11 -23.01
N VAL A 404 4.91 -4.08 -22.49
CA VAL A 404 3.46 -3.94 -22.29
C VAL A 404 3.14 -2.74 -21.39
N ALA A 405 3.87 -2.59 -20.28
CA ALA A 405 3.67 -1.48 -19.35
C ALA A 405 3.95 -0.11 -19.98
N VAL A 406 4.99 0.00 -20.82
CA VAL A 406 5.28 1.23 -21.59
C VAL A 406 4.18 1.51 -22.60
N LEU A 407 3.71 0.50 -23.34
CA LEU A 407 2.66 0.66 -24.35
C LEU A 407 1.33 1.11 -23.73
N ASP A 408 0.87 0.48 -22.65
CA ASP A 408 -0.34 0.89 -21.92
C ASP A 408 -0.24 2.35 -21.44
N ARG A 409 0.93 2.74 -20.93
CA ARG A 409 1.17 4.10 -20.42
C ARG A 409 1.20 5.14 -21.52
N LEU A 410 1.90 4.88 -22.62
CA LEU A 410 1.90 5.74 -23.79
C LEU A 410 0.49 5.90 -24.36
N GLY A 411 -0.26 4.80 -24.45
CA GLY A 411 -1.66 4.82 -24.84
C GLY A 411 -2.50 5.71 -23.93
N GLY A 412 -2.39 5.55 -22.61
CA GLY A 412 -3.06 6.41 -21.64
C GLY A 412 -2.68 7.90 -21.76
N TYR A 413 -1.40 8.19 -22.01
CA TYR A 413 -0.91 9.55 -22.21
C TYR A 413 -1.47 10.17 -23.50
N ALA A 414 -1.58 9.43 -24.60
CA ALA A 414 -2.11 9.93 -25.87
C ALA A 414 -3.51 10.56 -25.74
N PHE A 415 -4.35 10.00 -24.87
CA PHE A 415 -5.74 10.47 -24.62
C PHE A 415 -5.88 11.49 -23.50
N THR A 416 -4.91 11.59 -22.59
CA THR A 416 -5.05 12.37 -21.36
C THR A 416 -4.06 13.51 -21.26
N GLY A 417 -2.89 13.41 -21.87
CA GLY A 417 -1.79 14.35 -21.68
C GLY A 417 -1.25 14.40 -20.25
N HIS A 418 -1.66 13.49 -19.36
CA HIS A 418 -1.35 13.59 -17.94
C HIS A 418 0.01 12.94 -17.62
N GLU A 419 0.88 13.70 -16.95
CA GLU A 419 2.26 13.32 -16.63
C GLU A 419 2.41 12.04 -15.79
N ARG A 420 1.36 11.61 -15.05
CA ARG A 420 1.37 10.33 -14.31
C ARG A 420 1.65 9.11 -15.19
N HIS A 421 1.33 9.22 -16.47
CA HIS A 421 1.59 8.19 -17.47
C HIS A 421 3.05 8.19 -17.92
N LEU A 422 3.82 9.26 -17.64
CA LEU A 422 5.20 9.44 -18.05
C LEU A 422 6.19 9.46 -16.87
N PRO A 423 6.34 8.35 -16.12
CA PRO A 423 7.29 8.30 -15.01
C PRO A 423 8.71 8.58 -15.48
N THR A 424 9.26 9.72 -15.04
CA THR A 424 10.53 10.27 -15.54
C THR A 424 11.70 9.33 -15.32
N THR A 425 11.65 8.53 -14.24
CA THR A 425 12.69 7.58 -13.88
C THR A 425 12.93 6.55 -14.99
N VAL A 426 11.88 6.06 -15.65
CA VAL A 426 11.97 5.02 -16.68
C VAL A 426 11.93 5.60 -18.10
N LEU A 427 11.01 6.52 -18.37
CA LEU A 427 10.81 7.00 -19.74
C LEU A 427 11.86 8.01 -20.22
N ARG A 428 12.63 8.63 -19.32
CA ARG A 428 13.78 9.47 -19.70
C ARG A 428 14.92 8.62 -20.30
N PRO A 429 15.43 7.57 -19.63
CA PRO A 429 16.46 6.71 -20.23
C PRO A 429 16.05 6.01 -21.53
N LEU A 430 14.74 5.78 -21.75
CA LEU A 430 14.23 5.28 -23.03
C LEU A 430 14.26 6.33 -24.16
N GLY A 431 14.58 7.59 -23.86
CA GLY A 431 14.55 8.71 -24.81
C GLY A 431 13.13 9.20 -25.13
N THR A 432 12.10 8.65 -24.48
CA THR A 432 10.69 8.99 -24.75
C THR A 432 10.40 10.45 -24.43
N LEU A 433 10.83 10.94 -23.26
CA LEU A 433 10.54 12.32 -22.85
C LEU A 433 11.19 13.36 -23.76
N ASP A 434 12.44 13.15 -24.16
CA ASP A 434 13.16 14.09 -25.02
C ASP A 434 12.59 14.10 -26.45
N SER A 435 12.13 12.93 -26.91
CA SER A 435 11.40 12.82 -28.18
C SER A 435 10.07 13.59 -28.13
N LEU A 436 9.28 13.42 -27.06
CA LEU A 436 8.02 14.15 -26.90
C LEU A 436 8.23 15.66 -26.79
N ARG A 437 9.28 16.09 -26.08
CA ARG A 437 9.64 17.51 -25.94
C ARG A 437 10.05 18.15 -27.27
N SER A 438 10.73 17.39 -28.14
CA SER A 438 11.10 17.85 -29.47
C SER A 438 9.96 17.77 -30.50
N GLY A 439 8.74 17.37 -30.08
CA GLY A 439 7.59 17.21 -30.97
C GLY A 439 7.68 15.99 -31.87
N ALA A 440 8.61 15.09 -31.59
CA ALA A 440 8.77 13.83 -32.28
C ALA A 440 7.85 12.73 -31.69
N TRP A 441 7.78 11.60 -32.38
CA TRP A 441 7.00 10.45 -31.95
C TRP A 441 7.51 9.90 -30.61
N PRO A 442 6.66 9.26 -29.78
CA PRO A 442 7.16 8.59 -28.58
C PRO A 442 8.22 7.56 -28.97
N TYR A 443 9.45 7.79 -28.51
CA TYR A 443 10.61 6.95 -28.82
C TYR A 443 10.87 5.96 -27.69
N ILE A 444 11.19 4.73 -28.05
CA ILE A 444 11.67 3.70 -27.14
C ILE A 444 13.02 3.25 -27.67
N ASN A 445 14.09 3.57 -26.95
CA ASN A 445 15.44 3.20 -27.36
C ASN A 445 15.59 1.66 -27.41
N PRO A 446 15.76 1.06 -28.59
CA PRO A 446 15.86 -0.39 -28.73
C PRO A 446 17.14 -0.95 -28.08
N ALA A 447 18.17 -0.14 -27.86
CA ALA A 447 19.38 -0.54 -27.14
C ALA A 447 19.17 -0.64 -25.62
N VAL A 448 18.07 -0.08 -25.10
CA VAL A 448 17.67 -0.16 -23.68
C VAL A 448 16.52 -1.14 -23.49
N LEU A 449 15.49 -1.06 -24.33
CA LEU A 449 14.34 -1.97 -24.33
C LEU A 449 13.96 -2.35 -25.75
N GLY A 450 14.35 -3.55 -26.17
CA GLY A 450 13.99 -4.09 -27.48
C GLY A 450 12.59 -4.72 -27.47
N LEU A 451 11.76 -4.39 -28.47
CA LEU A 451 10.42 -4.98 -28.67
C LEU A 451 10.40 -6.08 -29.77
N ASP A 452 11.52 -6.31 -30.44
CA ASP A 452 11.61 -7.17 -31.64
C ASP A 452 11.27 -8.64 -31.36
N SER A 453 10.84 -9.35 -32.41
CA SER A 453 10.43 -10.75 -32.46
C SER A 453 11.38 -11.66 -33.22
N SER A 454 12.58 -11.20 -33.61
CA SER A 454 13.46 -12.03 -34.43
C SER A 454 13.71 -13.39 -33.75
N ALA A 455 13.50 -14.48 -34.48
CA ALA A 455 13.58 -15.87 -33.99
C ALA A 455 14.97 -16.23 -33.42
N THR A 456 15.96 -15.35 -33.60
CA THR A 456 17.34 -15.49 -33.13
C THR A 456 17.66 -14.59 -31.92
N SER A 457 16.80 -13.65 -31.53
CA SER A 457 17.04 -12.75 -30.39
C SER A 457 15.77 -12.48 -29.58
N SER A 458 15.66 -13.09 -28.40
CA SER A 458 14.63 -12.72 -27.41
C SER A 458 14.71 -11.23 -27.09
N ALA A 459 13.58 -10.52 -26.93
CA ALA A 459 13.55 -9.13 -26.48
C ALA A 459 14.55 -8.88 -25.33
N ILE A 460 15.43 -7.91 -25.53
CA ILE A 460 16.53 -7.61 -24.61
C ILE A 460 16.18 -6.36 -23.81
N MET A 461 16.25 -6.48 -22.50
CA MET A 461 16.26 -5.34 -21.58
C MET A 461 17.69 -5.14 -21.10
N ASN A 462 18.28 -3.98 -21.41
CA ASN A 462 19.63 -3.67 -21.00
C ASN A 462 19.64 -3.29 -19.51
N MET A 463 19.90 -4.28 -18.67
CA MET A 463 19.92 -4.15 -17.21
C MET A 463 20.98 -3.19 -16.66
N ARG A 464 22.02 -2.88 -17.45
CA ARG A 464 23.06 -1.91 -17.06
C ARG A 464 22.58 -0.48 -17.26
N LEU A 465 21.82 -0.23 -18.32
CA LEU A 465 21.26 1.09 -18.64
C LEU A 465 19.90 1.33 -17.98
N TRP A 466 19.26 0.26 -17.47
CA TRP A 466 17.96 0.39 -16.82
C TRP A 466 18.05 1.06 -15.45
N PRO A 467 17.11 1.97 -15.11
CA PRO A 467 17.08 2.69 -13.84
C PRO A 467 17.02 1.79 -12.62
N ARG A 468 17.73 2.19 -11.57
CA ARG A 468 17.72 1.56 -10.25
C ARG A 468 17.28 2.54 -9.18
N SER A 469 16.57 2.02 -8.18
CA SER A 469 16.20 2.74 -6.98
C SER A 469 17.46 3.16 -6.23
N ALA A 470 17.60 4.46 -5.93
CA ALA A 470 18.71 4.97 -5.13
C ALA A 470 18.74 4.39 -3.72
N LYS A 471 17.57 4.01 -3.17
CA LYS A 471 17.44 3.46 -1.82
C LYS A 471 17.83 1.98 -1.74
N THR A 472 17.41 1.19 -2.72
CA THR A 472 17.52 -0.28 -2.66
C THR A 472 18.47 -0.89 -3.70
N GLY A 473 18.96 -0.11 -4.67
CA GLY A 473 19.76 -0.61 -5.80
C GLY A 473 19.00 -1.50 -6.79
N ARG A 474 17.72 -1.77 -6.56
CA ARG A 474 16.86 -2.64 -7.38
C ARG A 474 16.35 -1.93 -8.63
N LEU A 475 16.03 -2.68 -9.67
CA LEU A 475 15.44 -2.11 -10.89
C LEU A 475 14.09 -1.44 -10.59
N VAL A 476 13.82 -0.31 -11.24
CA VAL A 476 12.51 0.34 -11.21
C VAL A 476 11.65 -0.24 -12.33
N LEU A 477 10.66 -1.05 -11.98
CA LEU A 477 9.84 -1.80 -12.95
C LEU A 477 8.41 -1.23 -13.03
N LEU A 478 7.97 -0.84 -14.23
CA LEU A 478 6.65 -0.27 -14.47
C LEU A 478 5.54 -1.30 -14.30
N HIS A 479 5.74 -2.53 -14.78
CA HIS A 479 4.69 -3.55 -14.71
C HIS A 479 4.39 -3.95 -13.25
N VAL A 480 5.41 -4.00 -12.39
CA VAL A 480 5.25 -4.30 -10.95
C VAL A 480 4.37 -3.26 -10.26
N ASN A 481 4.47 -1.99 -10.65
CA ASN A 481 3.61 -0.93 -10.10
C ASN A 481 2.14 -1.11 -10.52
N GLU A 482 1.89 -1.54 -11.76
CA GLU A 482 0.53 -1.88 -12.21
C GLU A 482 -0.01 -3.12 -11.49
N LEU A 483 0.82 -4.14 -11.28
CA LEU A 483 0.43 -5.31 -10.49
C LEU A 483 0.06 -4.95 -9.06
N ARG A 484 0.79 -4.01 -8.45
CA ARG A 484 0.48 -3.50 -7.10
C ARG A 484 -0.88 -2.84 -7.05
N TYR A 485 -1.21 -2.02 -8.05
CA TYR A 485 -2.51 -1.36 -8.14
C TYR A 485 -3.66 -2.37 -8.33
N HIS A 486 -3.49 -3.37 -9.20
CA HIS A 486 -4.57 -4.31 -9.54
C HIS A 486 -4.72 -5.48 -8.57
N TYR A 487 -3.63 -5.97 -7.97
CA TYR A 487 -3.63 -7.19 -7.15
C TYR A 487 -3.13 -6.98 -5.72
N GLY A 488 -2.59 -5.80 -5.39
CA GLY A 488 -2.03 -5.48 -4.08
C GLY A 488 -0.55 -5.82 -3.93
N ASP A 489 0.01 -5.47 -2.76
CA ASP A 489 1.44 -5.56 -2.49
C ASP A 489 2.00 -6.98 -2.51
N SER A 490 1.20 -7.99 -2.14
CA SER A 490 1.67 -9.39 -2.11
C SER A 490 2.10 -9.86 -3.50
N THR A 491 1.22 -9.71 -4.50
CA THR A 491 1.49 -10.14 -5.88
C THR A 491 2.62 -9.35 -6.51
N ALA A 492 2.66 -8.03 -6.29
CA ALA A 492 3.72 -7.18 -6.82
C ALA A 492 5.08 -7.53 -6.22
N THR A 493 5.14 -7.70 -4.89
CA THR A 493 6.37 -8.04 -4.18
C THR A 493 6.89 -9.41 -4.61
N HIS A 494 5.98 -10.36 -4.81
CA HIS A 494 6.33 -11.69 -5.31
C HIS A 494 6.95 -11.62 -6.70
N ARG A 495 6.30 -10.92 -7.65
CA ARG A 495 6.83 -10.74 -9.01
C ARG A 495 8.19 -10.03 -9.02
N GLU A 496 8.35 -8.98 -8.21
CA GLU A 496 9.64 -8.28 -8.06
C GLU A 496 10.74 -9.24 -7.58
N THR A 497 10.37 -10.19 -6.73
CA THR A 497 11.29 -11.16 -6.13
C THR A 497 11.66 -12.26 -7.11
N GLU A 498 10.69 -12.82 -7.84
CA GLU A 498 10.92 -13.75 -8.95
C GLU A 498 11.88 -13.15 -9.98
N ILE A 499 11.62 -11.90 -10.40
CA ILE A 499 12.49 -11.19 -11.35
C ILE A 499 13.89 -11.00 -10.77
N TRP A 500 14.00 -10.67 -9.50
CA TRP A 500 15.30 -10.54 -8.85
C TRP A 500 16.06 -11.87 -8.81
N PHE A 501 15.36 -12.99 -8.57
CA PHE A 501 15.94 -14.34 -8.64
C PHE A 501 16.41 -14.69 -10.06
N ASP A 502 15.58 -14.45 -11.07
CA ASP A 502 15.92 -14.69 -12.48
C ASP A 502 17.18 -13.91 -12.91
N GLN A 503 17.39 -12.71 -12.36
CA GLN A 503 18.53 -11.84 -12.69
C GLN A 503 19.84 -12.26 -12.05
N LEU A 504 19.78 -12.89 -10.88
CA LEU A 504 20.95 -13.42 -10.20
C LEU A 504 21.49 -14.67 -10.92
N GLY A 505 20.64 -15.36 -11.70
CA GLY A 505 20.98 -16.56 -12.45
C GLY A 505 21.04 -17.82 -11.58
N GLU A 506 20.97 -19.00 -12.21
CA GLU A 506 20.99 -20.29 -11.50
C GLU A 506 22.24 -20.49 -10.61
N ASP A 507 23.36 -19.84 -10.96
CA ASP A 507 24.62 -19.95 -10.23
C ASP A 507 24.73 -19.03 -8.99
N ALA A 508 23.87 -18.01 -8.84
CA ALA A 508 23.97 -17.11 -7.69
C ALA A 508 23.72 -17.81 -6.35
N PHE A 509 22.90 -18.86 -6.32
CA PHE A 509 22.62 -19.60 -5.09
C PHE A 509 23.48 -20.86 -4.89
N ARG A 510 24.46 -21.10 -5.77
CA ARG A 510 25.52 -22.08 -5.50
C ARG A 510 26.56 -21.55 -4.52
N SER A 511 26.61 -20.24 -4.29
CA SER A 511 27.50 -19.63 -3.30
C SER A 511 26.76 -19.34 -1.99
N PRO A 512 27.18 -19.93 -0.85
CA PRO A 512 26.68 -19.59 0.47
C PRO A 512 26.72 -18.08 0.81
N SER A 513 27.62 -17.31 0.17
CA SER A 513 27.76 -15.87 0.39
C SER A 513 26.58 -15.05 -0.14
N ALA A 514 26.05 -15.39 -1.32
CA ALA A 514 24.92 -14.67 -1.92
C ALA A 514 23.63 -14.95 -1.15
N MET A 515 23.46 -16.18 -0.67
CA MET A 515 22.34 -16.58 0.19
C MET A 515 22.37 -15.83 1.53
N THR A 516 23.56 -15.76 2.13
CA THR A 516 23.79 -15.01 3.36
C THR A 516 23.44 -13.54 3.18
N SER A 517 23.82 -12.92 2.06
CA SER A 517 23.46 -11.54 1.72
C SER A 517 21.95 -11.36 1.53
N PHE A 518 21.27 -12.28 0.81
CA PHE A 518 19.83 -12.24 0.63
C PHE A 518 19.09 -12.27 1.98
N VAL A 519 19.39 -13.26 2.83
CA VAL A 519 18.71 -13.40 4.12
C VAL A 519 19.02 -12.21 5.03
N THR A 520 20.23 -11.63 4.94
CA THR A 520 20.56 -10.39 5.64
C THR A 520 19.67 -9.22 5.20
N GLU A 521 19.48 -9.04 3.89
CA GLU A 521 18.60 -8.02 3.33
C GLU A 521 17.13 -8.29 3.68
N LEU A 522 16.68 -9.55 3.56
CA LEU A 522 15.32 -9.98 3.92
C LEU A 522 15.00 -9.60 5.37
N LEU A 523 15.93 -9.88 6.29
CA LEU A 523 15.75 -9.55 7.70
C LEU A 523 15.75 -8.03 7.94
N ARG A 524 16.74 -7.31 7.40
CA ARG A 524 16.93 -5.88 7.61
C ARG A 524 15.83 -5.02 6.99
N GLU A 525 15.49 -5.29 5.73
CA GLU A 525 14.62 -4.42 4.93
C GLU A 525 13.13 -4.78 5.05
N MET A 526 12.80 -5.98 5.53
CA MET A 526 11.39 -6.42 5.61
C MET A 526 11.01 -7.04 6.94
N TRP A 527 11.69 -8.10 7.40
CA TRP A 527 11.25 -8.82 8.60
C TRP A 527 11.28 -7.90 9.83
N ILE A 528 12.38 -7.18 10.07
CA ILE A 528 12.53 -6.25 11.19
C ILE A 528 11.47 -5.12 11.10
N PRO A 529 11.37 -4.34 10.00
CA PRO A 529 10.39 -3.25 9.91
C PRO A 529 8.94 -3.72 10.00
N GLN A 530 8.56 -4.81 9.32
CA GLN A 530 7.17 -5.30 9.33
C GLN A 530 6.78 -5.87 10.69
N THR A 531 7.70 -6.53 11.38
CA THR A 531 7.46 -7.06 12.74
C THR A 531 7.37 -5.93 13.76
N LYS A 532 8.20 -4.87 13.64
CA LYS A 532 8.08 -3.63 14.44
C LYS A 532 6.72 -2.99 14.27
N LEU A 533 6.30 -2.75 13.03
CA LEU A 533 5.01 -2.14 12.72
C LEU A 533 3.83 -2.95 13.30
N PHE A 534 3.92 -4.28 13.23
CA PHE A 534 2.93 -5.16 13.85
C PHE A 534 2.88 -5.00 15.37
N VAL A 535 4.01 -5.13 16.06
CA VAL A 535 4.05 -5.03 17.54
C VAL A 535 3.58 -3.64 17.98
N ALA A 536 4.08 -2.58 17.36
CA ALA A 536 3.73 -1.19 17.69
C ALA A 536 2.23 -0.91 17.46
N SER A 537 1.67 -1.34 16.32
CA SER A 537 0.24 -1.17 16.04
C SER A 537 -0.65 -1.95 17.01
N GLN A 538 -0.29 -3.18 17.38
CA GLN A 538 -1.03 -3.95 18.38
C GLN A 538 -1.00 -3.30 19.76
N LEU A 539 0.16 -2.79 20.19
CA LEU A 539 0.29 -2.09 21.47
C LEU A 539 -0.50 -0.77 21.49
N ARG A 540 -0.40 0.04 20.42
CA ARG A 540 -1.18 1.28 20.28
C ARG A 540 -2.68 1.01 20.28
N ARG A 541 -3.14 -0.03 19.59
CA ARG A 541 -4.56 -0.43 19.57
C ARG A 541 -5.04 -0.82 20.97
N LYS A 542 -4.27 -1.62 21.71
CA LYS A 542 -4.61 -2.03 23.08
C LYS A 542 -4.60 -0.88 24.10
N LEU A 543 -3.83 0.18 23.84
CA LEU A 543 -3.90 1.42 24.62
C LEU A 543 -5.19 2.22 24.34
N GLN A 544 -5.81 2.04 23.18
CA GLN A 544 -7.01 2.76 22.74
C GLN A 544 -8.31 1.97 22.98
N GLU A 545 -8.27 0.64 23.04
CA GLU A 545 -9.43 -0.21 23.34
C GLU A 545 -9.99 0.10 24.75
N GLY A 546 -11.30 0.38 24.80
CA GLY A 546 -12.01 0.87 25.97
C GLY A 546 -11.99 -0.08 27.18
N THR A 547 -12.18 0.50 28.35
CA THR A 547 -12.06 -0.14 29.67
C THR A 547 -13.05 -1.30 29.86
N GLU A 548 -12.55 -2.50 30.19
CA GLU A 548 -13.34 -3.48 30.94
C GLU A 548 -13.78 -2.83 32.27
N PRO A 549 -15.06 -2.97 32.68
CA PRO A 549 -15.66 -2.20 33.79
C PRO A 549 -14.97 -2.37 35.16
N ALA A 550 -14.04 -3.32 35.29
CA ALA A 550 -13.29 -3.62 36.51
C ALA A 550 -11.84 -3.08 36.55
N SER A 551 -11.36 -2.32 35.55
CA SER A 551 -9.97 -1.82 35.52
C SER A 551 -9.87 -0.30 35.71
N THR A 552 -8.87 0.14 36.50
CA THR A 552 -8.58 1.55 36.76
C THR A 552 -8.34 2.31 35.44
N PRO A 553 -8.97 3.47 35.22
CA PRO A 553 -8.78 4.23 33.98
C PRO A 553 -7.34 4.73 33.87
N ILE A 554 -6.70 4.46 32.73
CA ILE A 554 -5.36 4.94 32.41
C ILE A 554 -5.46 6.43 32.08
N THR A 555 -4.62 7.25 32.72
CA THR A 555 -4.60 8.71 32.50
C THR A 555 -3.99 9.07 31.14
N SER A 556 -4.36 10.23 30.59
CA SER A 556 -3.78 10.75 29.34
C SER A 556 -2.25 10.85 29.38
N HIS A 557 -1.68 11.18 30.54
CA HIS A 557 -0.23 11.24 30.75
C HIS A 557 0.43 9.85 30.65
N GLN A 558 -0.20 8.81 31.20
CA GLN A 558 0.30 7.43 31.10
C GLN A 558 0.21 6.90 29.66
N ILE A 559 -0.86 7.25 28.93
CA ILE A 559 -0.99 6.93 27.50
C ILE A 559 0.13 7.59 26.70
N ALA A 560 0.43 8.86 26.97
CA ALA A 560 1.52 9.58 26.31
C ALA A 560 2.89 8.95 26.60
N ALA A 561 3.15 8.56 27.85
CA ALA A 561 4.38 7.87 28.23
C ALA A 561 4.55 6.51 27.50
N CYS A 562 3.49 5.70 27.44
CA CYS A 562 3.52 4.44 26.71
C CYS A 562 3.71 4.64 25.20
N ARG A 563 3.10 5.67 24.60
CA ARG A 563 3.31 6.00 23.18
C ARG A 563 4.76 6.39 22.91
N SER A 564 5.35 7.23 23.75
CA SER A 564 6.75 7.63 23.62
C SER A 564 7.71 6.43 23.69
N ALA A 565 7.44 5.46 24.58
CA ALA A 565 8.23 4.23 24.66
C ALA A 565 8.10 3.34 23.40
N ILE A 566 6.89 3.23 22.83
CA ILE A 566 6.65 2.52 21.57
C ILE A 566 7.40 3.20 20.42
N ASP A 567 7.34 4.53 20.33
CA ASP A 567 8.00 5.30 19.27
C ASP A 567 9.53 5.20 19.37
N ALA A 568 10.08 5.27 20.57
CA ALA A 568 11.51 5.09 20.82
C ALA A 568 12.00 3.68 20.42
N TRP A 569 11.24 2.64 20.77
CA TRP A 569 11.54 1.27 20.37
C TRP A 569 11.42 1.05 18.85
N GLU A 570 10.41 1.63 18.21
CA GLU A 570 10.21 1.54 16.76
C GLU A 570 11.39 2.19 16.00
N ALA A 571 11.92 3.30 16.51
CA ALA A 571 13.09 4.00 15.97
C ALA A 571 14.43 3.28 16.24
N ALA A 572 14.54 2.46 17.28
CA ALA A 572 15.80 1.84 17.72
C ALA A 572 16.32 0.78 16.72
N PRO A 573 17.58 0.84 16.25
CA PRO A 573 18.12 -0.15 15.30
C PRO A 573 18.27 -1.56 15.89
N ASP A 574 18.33 -1.67 17.21
CA ASP A 574 18.55 -2.88 18.01
C ASP A 574 17.28 -3.33 18.77
N ALA A 575 16.10 -2.99 18.25
CA ALA A 575 14.79 -3.23 18.87
C ALA A 575 14.52 -4.69 19.30
N PHE A 576 15.15 -5.68 18.65
CA PHE A 576 14.98 -7.10 18.95
C PHE A 576 16.03 -7.68 19.93
N THR A 577 16.80 -6.82 20.60
CA THR A 577 17.68 -7.22 21.72
C THR A 577 16.92 -7.33 23.04
N SER A 578 17.47 -8.08 23.99
CA SER A 578 16.90 -8.20 25.34
C SER A 578 16.89 -6.86 26.08
N LYS A 579 17.89 -6.01 25.81
CA LYS A 579 17.98 -4.64 26.36
C LYS A 579 16.81 -3.79 25.87
N ALA A 580 16.58 -3.74 24.57
CA ALA A 580 15.48 -2.96 23.99
C ALA A 580 14.10 -3.49 24.44
N LEU A 581 13.95 -4.81 24.62
CA LEU A 581 12.73 -5.41 25.19
C LEU A 581 12.49 -4.95 26.63
N GLN A 582 13.53 -4.90 27.45
CA GLN A 582 13.44 -4.45 28.83
C GLN A 582 13.04 -2.97 28.91
N GLU A 583 13.67 -2.12 28.10
CA GLU A 583 13.34 -0.69 28.00
C GLU A 583 11.89 -0.48 27.56
N LEU A 584 11.44 -1.20 26.52
CA LEU A 584 10.05 -1.17 26.08
C LEU A 584 9.09 -1.63 27.19
N THR A 585 9.38 -2.73 27.87
CA THR A 585 8.51 -3.27 28.93
C THR A 585 8.41 -2.31 30.12
N GLN A 586 9.51 -1.65 30.48
CA GLN A 586 9.53 -0.61 31.52
C GLN A 586 8.71 0.62 31.11
N GLY A 587 8.86 1.09 29.87
CA GLY A 587 8.08 2.20 29.33
C GLY A 587 6.58 1.91 29.17
N LEU A 588 6.20 0.64 29.05
CA LEU A 588 4.81 0.19 28.98
C LEU A 588 4.18 -0.07 30.36
N ALA A 589 4.95 -0.10 31.45
CA ALA A 589 4.44 -0.33 32.80
C ALA A 589 3.27 0.59 33.22
N PRO A 590 3.23 1.89 32.84
CA PRO A 590 2.09 2.77 33.13
C PRO A 590 0.77 2.34 32.48
N GLY A 591 0.81 1.56 31.40
CA GLY A 591 -0.38 1.04 30.70
C GLY A 591 -0.97 -0.23 31.34
N GLY A 592 -0.37 -0.72 32.43
CA GLY A 592 -0.86 -1.84 33.21
C GLY A 592 -1.01 -3.14 32.41
N SER A 593 -1.99 -3.97 32.79
CA SER A 593 -2.24 -5.29 32.19
C SER A 593 -2.61 -5.27 30.70
N ARG A 594 -2.94 -4.10 30.13
CA ARG A 594 -3.39 -3.95 28.74
C ARG A 594 -2.25 -4.12 27.72
N VAL A 595 -1.03 -3.73 28.10
CA VAL A 595 0.15 -3.69 27.22
C VAL A 595 1.31 -4.54 27.74
N ILE A 596 1.03 -5.50 28.62
CA ILE A 596 2.06 -6.41 29.14
C ILE A 596 2.62 -7.27 28.00
N MET A 597 3.95 -7.32 27.94
CA MET A 597 4.72 -8.27 27.15
C MET A 597 5.40 -9.26 28.09
N ALA A 598 4.87 -10.49 28.17
CA ALA A 598 5.40 -11.53 29.05
C ALA A 598 6.32 -12.50 28.30
N LEU A 599 7.40 -12.93 28.94
CA LEU A 599 8.22 -14.01 28.40
C LEU A 599 7.46 -15.34 28.51
N SER A 600 7.12 -15.94 27.37
CA SER A 600 6.36 -17.18 27.30
C SER A 600 7.26 -18.41 27.39
N ARG A 601 8.31 -18.46 26.56
CA ARG A 601 9.20 -19.62 26.44
C ARG A 601 10.57 -19.23 25.90
N THR A 602 11.54 -20.13 26.09
CA THR A 602 12.89 -20.01 25.53
C THR A 602 13.09 -21.07 24.45
N ARG A 603 13.67 -20.69 23.31
CA ARG A 603 13.97 -21.56 22.17
C ARG A 603 15.33 -21.27 21.58
N THR A 604 15.89 -22.18 20.78
CA THR A 604 17.10 -21.84 20.03
C THR A 604 16.77 -21.06 18.76
N ARG A 605 17.74 -20.28 18.24
CA ARG A 605 17.59 -19.63 16.92
C ARG A 605 17.40 -20.66 15.80
N HIS A 606 17.99 -21.83 15.95
CA HIS A 606 17.87 -22.93 14.99
C HIS A 606 16.45 -23.50 14.99
N ASP A 607 15.88 -23.80 16.17
CA ASP A 607 14.49 -24.31 16.26
C ASP A 607 13.47 -23.30 15.71
N PHE A 608 13.70 -22.00 15.97
CA PHE A 608 12.85 -20.95 15.41
C PHE A 608 13.00 -20.85 13.89
N ALA A 609 14.23 -20.92 13.38
CA ALA A 609 14.49 -20.91 11.94
C ALA A 609 13.86 -22.14 11.25
N ASP A 610 13.92 -23.31 11.89
CA ASP A 610 13.29 -24.55 11.42
C ASP A 610 11.77 -24.41 11.34
N GLU A 611 11.13 -23.88 12.39
CA GLU A 611 9.70 -23.59 12.37
C GLU A 611 9.32 -22.61 11.25
N VAL A 612 10.09 -21.53 11.07
CA VAL A 612 9.87 -20.57 9.99
C VAL A 612 9.99 -21.26 8.63
N VAL A 613 11.09 -21.95 8.35
CA VAL A 613 11.32 -22.67 7.08
C VAL A 613 10.20 -23.69 6.83
N HIS A 614 9.80 -24.45 7.83
CA HIS A 614 8.72 -25.44 7.72
C HIS A 614 7.36 -24.80 7.41
N VAL A 615 6.99 -23.73 8.13
CA VAL A 615 5.71 -23.01 7.93
C VAL A 615 5.66 -22.33 6.56
N ILE A 616 6.79 -21.76 6.10
CA ILE A 616 6.89 -21.11 4.79
C ILE A 616 6.82 -22.14 3.65
N THR A 617 7.46 -23.30 3.81
CA THR A 617 7.43 -24.38 2.80
C THR A 617 6.05 -25.00 2.67
N THR A 618 5.36 -25.23 3.79
CA THR A 618 4.06 -25.93 3.81
C THR A 618 2.86 -25.01 3.65
N GLU A 619 3.05 -23.69 3.73
CA GLU A 619 2.04 -22.62 3.79
C GLU A 619 1.04 -22.72 4.97
N LYS A 620 1.08 -23.81 5.74
CA LYS A 620 0.18 -24.06 6.86
C LYS A 620 0.72 -23.37 8.10
N GLY A 621 -0.11 -22.51 8.70
CA GLY A 621 0.25 -21.82 9.95
C GLY A 621 1.07 -20.55 9.76
N ARG A 622 1.11 -19.95 8.55
CA ARG A 622 1.82 -18.67 8.29
C ARG A 622 1.50 -17.55 9.29
N ALA A 623 0.26 -17.52 9.79
CA ALA A 623 -0.18 -16.55 10.80
C ALA A 623 0.57 -16.67 12.15
N ALA A 624 1.24 -17.80 12.41
CA ALA A 624 2.03 -18.03 13.62
C ALA A 624 3.44 -17.41 13.54
N VAL A 625 3.93 -17.09 12.34
CA VAL A 625 5.29 -16.54 12.15
C VAL A 625 5.29 -15.16 11.51
N ALA A 626 4.19 -14.77 10.84
CA ALA A 626 4.09 -13.48 10.16
C ALA A 626 2.69 -12.84 10.28
N PRO A 627 2.61 -11.51 10.41
CA PRO A 627 1.38 -10.74 10.22
C PRO A 627 0.74 -10.96 8.84
N VAL A 628 -0.59 -10.77 8.74
CA VAL A 628 -1.38 -11.01 7.52
C VAL A 628 -0.87 -10.21 6.31
N HIS A 629 -0.42 -8.98 6.53
CA HIS A 629 0.04 -8.08 5.46
C HIS A 629 1.56 -8.14 5.21
N SER A 630 2.27 -9.06 5.87
CA SER A 630 3.72 -9.19 5.70
C SER A 630 4.09 -9.81 4.36
N THR A 631 5.03 -9.18 3.68
CA THR A 631 5.49 -9.57 2.33
C THR A 631 6.78 -10.40 2.36
N TRP A 632 7.56 -10.35 3.45
CA TRP A 632 8.78 -11.17 3.61
C TRP A 632 8.55 -12.68 3.50
N PRO A 633 7.42 -13.28 3.97
CA PRO A 633 7.22 -14.73 3.87
C PRO A 633 7.16 -15.20 2.42
N GLY A 634 6.48 -14.45 1.56
CA GLY A 634 6.39 -14.76 0.12
C GLY A 634 7.74 -14.60 -0.57
N ARG A 635 8.55 -13.59 -0.16
CA ARG A 635 9.91 -13.44 -0.68
C ARG A 635 10.81 -14.61 -0.30
N LEU A 636 10.74 -15.09 0.94
CA LEU A 636 11.51 -16.25 1.40
C LEU A 636 11.06 -17.53 0.72
N GLN A 637 9.75 -17.73 0.56
CA GLN A 637 9.18 -18.88 -0.14
C GLN A 637 9.67 -18.97 -1.59
N ALA A 638 9.62 -17.84 -2.32
CA ALA A 638 10.12 -17.77 -3.70
C ALA A 638 11.62 -18.13 -3.76
N ALA A 639 12.40 -17.61 -2.80
CA ALA A 639 13.83 -17.93 -2.69
C ALA A 639 14.11 -19.41 -2.50
N MET A 640 13.33 -20.06 -1.63
CA MET A 640 13.47 -21.48 -1.32
C MET A 640 13.04 -22.36 -2.49
N ALA A 641 12.01 -21.97 -3.23
CA ALA A 641 11.55 -22.69 -4.41
C ALA A 641 12.54 -22.59 -5.59
N SER A 642 13.25 -21.46 -5.70
CA SER A 642 14.26 -21.22 -6.75
C SER A 642 15.68 -21.62 -6.35
N GLY A 643 15.94 -21.84 -5.06
CA GLY A 643 17.26 -22.18 -4.53
C GLY A 643 17.55 -23.68 -4.60
N GLY A 644 18.79 -24.05 -4.94
CA GLY A 644 19.25 -25.45 -4.99
C GLY A 644 19.70 -26.06 -3.65
N LEU A 645 19.43 -25.39 -2.52
CA LEU A 645 19.82 -25.82 -1.17
C LEU A 645 18.74 -26.69 -0.52
N ASP A 646 19.15 -27.58 0.38
CA ASP A 646 18.20 -28.34 1.18
C ASP A 646 17.59 -27.51 2.33
N SER A 647 16.55 -28.05 2.97
CA SER A 647 15.85 -27.36 4.06
C SER A 647 16.77 -27.07 5.26
N ALA A 648 17.76 -27.92 5.53
CA ALA A 648 18.64 -27.75 6.69
C ALA A 648 19.65 -26.61 6.49
N GLU A 649 20.13 -26.44 5.27
CA GLU A 649 21.00 -25.32 4.88
C GLU A 649 20.27 -23.98 5.01
N TRP A 650 19.00 -23.90 4.59
CA TRP A 650 18.16 -22.72 4.80
C TRP A 650 17.98 -22.36 6.28
N VAL A 651 17.73 -23.36 7.13
CA VAL A 651 17.60 -23.19 8.58
C VAL A 651 18.90 -22.65 9.17
N SER A 652 20.05 -23.20 8.78
CA SER A 652 21.37 -22.75 9.23
C SER A 652 21.66 -21.30 8.83
N VAL A 653 21.42 -20.93 7.56
CA VAL A 653 21.65 -19.54 7.11
C VAL A 653 20.72 -18.58 7.84
N LEU A 654 19.44 -18.92 8.00
CA LEU A 654 18.47 -18.06 8.69
C LEU A 654 18.81 -17.88 10.17
N ALA A 655 19.15 -18.96 10.88
CA ALA A 655 19.55 -18.90 12.28
C ALA A 655 20.81 -18.04 12.48
N GLY A 656 21.82 -18.21 11.63
CA GLY A 656 23.06 -17.42 11.66
C GLY A 656 22.85 -15.95 11.32
N ARG A 657 21.91 -15.61 10.43
CA ARG A 657 21.56 -14.23 10.11
C ARG A 657 20.69 -13.56 11.17
N LEU A 658 19.80 -14.28 11.84
CA LEU A 658 19.10 -13.78 13.03
C LEU A 658 20.09 -13.43 14.15
N LEU A 659 21.13 -14.25 14.34
CA LEU A 659 22.22 -13.93 15.27
C LEU A 659 23.00 -12.69 14.84
N ALA A 660 23.42 -12.61 13.58
CA ALA A 660 24.17 -11.48 13.05
C ALA A 660 23.38 -10.16 13.07
N ALA A 661 22.05 -10.23 12.97
CA ALA A 661 21.15 -9.09 13.08
C ALA A 661 20.82 -8.70 14.53
N GLY A 662 21.36 -9.39 15.54
CA GLY A 662 21.11 -9.09 16.95
C GLY A 662 19.70 -9.46 17.44
N VAL A 663 19.01 -10.38 16.77
CA VAL A 663 17.66 -10.80 17.15
C VAL A 663 17.75 -11.80 18.30
N GLU A 664 17.34 -11.37 19.50
CA GLU A 664 17.37 -12.14 20.75
C GLU A 664 15.97 -12.54 21.24
N TRP A 665 14.92 -11.94 20.69
CA TRP A 665 13.55 -12.31 20.97
C TRP A 665 12.65 -12.08 19.76
N VAL A 666 11.51 -12.78 19.74
CA VAL A 666 10.47 -12.64 18.72
C VAL A 666 9.07 -12.66 19.36
N PRO A 667 8.05 -12.06 18.73
CA PRO A 667 6.67 -12.23 19.17
C PRO A 667 6.26 -13.71 19.15
N ASP A 668 5.53 -14.18 20.15
CA ASP A 668 5.06 -15.57 20.23
C ASP A 668 3.78 -15.79 19.42
N ALA A 669 3.45 -17.07 19.20
CA ALA A 669 2.22 -17.50 18.55
C ALA A 669 1.27 -18.15 19.55
N VAL A 670 0.13 -17.51 19.81
CA VAL A 670 -0.92 -18.06 20.70
C VAL A 670 -2.09 -18.49 19.84
N ARG A 671 -2.54 -19.75 19.99
CA ARG A 671 -3.59 -20.38 19.15
C ARG A 671 -3.30 -20.28 17.64
N GLY A 672 -2.02 -20.38 17.26
CA GLY A 672 -1.58 -20.36 15.86
C GLY A 672 -1.58 -18.97 15.22
N ARG A 673 -1.64 -17.89 16.00
CA ARG A 673 -1.54 -16.51 15.52
C ARG A 673 -0.51 -15.70 16.32
N LEU A 674 0.25 -14.86 15.62
CA LEU A 674 1.19 -13.92 16.23
C LEU A 674 0.47 -13.00 17.23
N THR A 675 1.10 -12.75 18.38
CA THR A 675 0.59 -11.82 19.40
C THR A 675 1.69 -10.88 19.89
N SER A 676 1.31 -9.68 20.36
CA SER A 676 2.22 -8.76 21.04
C SER A 676 2.30 -8.99 22.55
N THR A 677 1.47 -9.85 23.13
CA THR A 677 1.38 -10.05 24.59
C THR A 677 2.45 -10.96 25.16
N THR A 678 2.98 -11.83 24.32
CA THR A 678 3.94 -12.86 24.73
C THR A 678 5.09 -12.87 23.76
N VAL A 679 6.29 -13.10 24.29
CA VAL A 679 7.52 -13.15 23.51
C VAL A 679 8.27 -14.46 23.76
N VAL A 680 8.99 -14.91 22.74
CA VAL A 680 9.91 -16.03 22.81
C VAL A 680 11.34 -15.48 22.88
N SER A 681 12.10 -15.89 23.89
CA SER A 681 13.53 -15.59 23.95
C SER A 681 14.30 -16.61 23.11
N LEU A 682 15.14 -16.10 22.19
CA LEU A 682 16.00 -16.89 21.33
C LEU A 682 17.41 -16.98 21.95
N ARG A 683 17.77 -18.18 22.42
CA ARG A 683 19.09 -18.48 23.02
C ARG A 683 19.92 -19.41 22.14
N GLY A 684 21.19 -19.60 22.48
CA GLY A 684 22.10 -20.48 21.74
C GLY A 684 23.11 -19.73 20.88
N ARG A 685 24.35 -20.24 20.90
CA ARG A 685 25.49 -19.79 20.09
C ARG A 685 25.60 -20.76 18.92
N GLU A 686 25.62 -20.25 17.69
CA GLU A 686 25.81 -21.12 16.53
C GLU A 686 27.25 -21.66 16.50
N VAL A 687 27.38 -22.96 16.21
CA VAL A 687 28.64 -23.58 15.80
C VAL A 687 28.89 -23.09 14.39
N ALA A 688 29.72 -22.07 14.22
CA ALA A 688 30.11 -21.59 12.90
C ALA A 688 30.85 -22.72 12.15
N HIS A 689 30.18 -23.34 11.18
CA HIS A 689 30.87 -24.16 10.19
C HIS A 689 31.59 -23.22 9.22
N ALA A 690 32.89 -23.04 9.41
CA ALA A 690 33.73 -22.37 8.43
C ALA A 690 33.74 -23.20 7.13
N ALA A 691 33.16 -22.65 6.06
CA ALA A 691 33.13 -23.30 4.75
C ALA A 691 34.54 -23.35 4.15
N VAL A 692 34.98 -24.55 3.75
CA VAL A 692 36.27 -24.78 3.11
C VAL A 692 36.17 -24.39 1.63
N THR A 693 36.92 -23.39 1.21
CA THR A 693 36.77 -22.72 -0.10
C THR A 693 37.61 -23.35 -1.23
N GLY A 694 38.10 -24.58 -1.07
CA GLY A 694 39.00 -25.23 -2.03
C GLY A 694 38.38 -26.42 -2.79
N PRO A 695 38.76 -26.68 -4.06
CA PRO A 695 38.38 -27.90 -4.78
C PRO A 695 38.86 -29.17 -4.06
N PRO A 696 38.14 -30.31 -4.16
CA PRO A 696 38.54 -31.59 -3.57
C PRO A 696 39.97 -31.98 -4.01
N GLY A 697 40.84 -32.31 -3.06
CA GLY A 697 42.23 -32.74 -3.32
C GLY A 697 43.27 -31.62 -3.45
N SER A 698 42.88 -30.34 -3.37
CA SER A 698 43.84 -29.23 -3.44
C SER A 698 44.66 -29.07 -2.15
N LEU A 699 45.95 -28.72 -2.29
CA LEU A 699 46.85 -28.38 -1.17
C LEU A 699 46.28 -27.26 -0.29
N ARG A 700 45.54 -26.31 -0.87
CA ARG A 700 44.87 -25.23 -0.14
C ARG A 700 43.73 -25.75 0.74
N ARG A 701 42.96 -26.72 0.26
CA ARG A 701 41.93 -27.42 1.04
C ARG A 701 42.54 -28.27 2.15
N ALA A 702 43.60 -29.02 1.85
CA ALA A 702 44.31 -29.81 2.86
C ALA A 702 44.94 -28.94 3.96
N ALA A 703 45.50 -27.78 3.60
CA ALA A 703 46.03 -26.81 4.57
C ALA A 703 44.94 -26.17 5.41
N GLN A 704 43.80 -25.79 4.81
CA GLN A 704 42.64 -25.26 5.54
C GLN A 704 42.01 -26.32 6.45
N GLU A 705 41.88 -27.56 5.99
CA GLU A 705 41.39 -28.70 6.79
C GLU A 705 42.34 -29.03 7.94
N ALA A 706 43.66 -28.94 7.73
CA ALA A 706 44.67 -29.11 8.78
C ALA A 706 44.64 -27.97 9.80
N GLN A 707 44.48 -26.72 9.36
CA GLN A 707 44.32 -25.54 10.22
C GLN A 707 43.05 -25.67 11.07
N ILE A 708 41.92 -26.02 10.47
CA ILE A 708 40.64 -26.26 11.16
C ILE A 708 40.82 -27.40 12.17
N LYS A 709 41.53 -28.48 11.81
CA LYS A 709 41.78 -29.61 12.71
C LYS A 709 42.69 -29.24 13.90
N HIS A 710 43.69 -28.38 13.67
CA HIS A 710 44.58 -27.87 14.70
C HIS A 710 43.88 -26.88 15.63
N GLU A 711 43.06 -25.97 15.10
CA GLU A 711 42.23 -25.03 15.87
C GLU A 711 41.13 -25.77 16.64
N LYS A 712 40.52 -26.80 16.06
CA LYS A 712 39.55 -27.68 16.74
C LYS A 712 40.22 -28.48 17.87
N ALA A 713 41.45 -28.97 17.67
CA ALA A 713 42.21 -29.64 18.71
C ALA A 713 42.66 -28.69 19.83
N ALA A 714 43.04 -27.45 19.51
CA ALA A 714 43.40 -26.42 20.49
C ALA A 714 42.15 -25.93 21.27
N HIS A 715 41.02 -25.78 20.58
CA HIS A 715 39.73 -25.42 21.17
C HIS A 715 39.17 -26.55 22.05
N ASP A 716 39.30 -27.81 21.64
CA ASP A 716 38.96 -28.98 22.46
C ASP A 716 39.85 -29.09 23.71
N ARG A 717 41.12 -28.66 23.62
CA ARG A 717 42.04 -28.57 24.76
C ARG A 717 41.62 -27.47 25.75
N ALA A 718 41.16 -26.33 25.23
CA ALA A 718 40.62 -25.23 26.03
C ALA A 718 39.25 -25.57 26.66
N LEU A 719 38.34 -26.22 25.92
CA LEU A 719 37.03 -26.68 26.39
C LEU A 719 37.13 -27.70 27.53
N ARG A 720 38.12 -28.61 27.48
CA ARG A 720 38.39 -29.60 28.55
C ARG A 720 38.86 -28.94 29.85
N GLN A 721 39.35 -27.71 29.81
CA GLN A 721 39.75 -26.94 30.99
C GLN A 721 38.60 -26.13 31.60
N THR A 722 37.58 -25.73 30.83
CA THR A 722 36.49 -24.84 31.31
C THR A 722 35.14 -25.52 31.61
N ARG A 723 34.94 -26.81 31.31
CA ARG A 723 33.67 -27.52 31.61
C ARG A 723 33.92 -28.77 32.44
N ARG A 724 33.82 -28.67 33.77
CA ARG A 724 33.80 -29.83 34.69
C ARG A 724 32.81 -29.70 35.84
N THR A 725 31.67 -29.03 35.66
CA THR A 725 30.66 -28.95 36.71
C THR A 725 29.26 -29.14 36.16
N ILE A 726 28.63 -30.27 36.51
CA ILE A 726 27.19 -30.48 36.40
C ILE A 726 26.56 -29.70 37.56
N ASN A 727 25.65 -28.77 37.27
CA ASN A 727 24.92 -28.02 38.29
C ASN A 727 23.56 -28.69 38.53
N PHE A 728 23.39 -29.31 39.70
CA PHE A 728 22.17 -30.01 40.11
C PHE A 728 21.11 -29.08 40.75
N GLY A 729 21.40 -27.77 40.87
CA GLY A 729 20.49 -26.80 41.52
C GLY A 729 20.42 -26.94 43.04
N CYS A 730 21.30 -27.73 43.65
CA CYS A 730 21.40 -27.98 45.09
C CYS A 730 22.87 -28.14 45.52
N SER A 731 23.13 -28.03 46.82
CA SER A 731 24.47 -28.24 47.41
C SER A 731 24.93 -29.69 47.25
N PHE A 732 26.24 -29.89 47.03
CA PHE A 732 26.89 -31.19 47.02
C PHE A 732 27.99 -31.23 48.09
N PRO A 733 28.08 -32.28 48.95
CA PRO A 733 27.16 -33.41 49.06
C PRO A 733 25.75 -32.99 49.46
N PHE A 734 24.74 -33.82 49.13
CA PHE A 734 23.34 -33.49 49.42
C PHE A 734 23.12 -33.56 50.93
N THR A 735 22.74 -32.44 51.54
CA THR A 735 22.41 -32.35 52.97
C THR A 735 20.91 -32.48 53.23
N ASP A 736 20.10 -32.25 52.20
CA ASP A 736 18.64 -32.23 52.24
C ASP A 736 18.09 -32.92 51.00
N VAL A 737 16.85 -33.42 51.10
CA VAL A 737 16.15 -34.01 49.96
C VAL A 737 15.87 -32.92 48.91
N PRO A 738 16.32 -33.08 47.64
CA PRO A 738 16.09 -32.09 46.59
C PRO A 738 14.63 -31.71 46.40
N SER A 739 14.36 -30.43 46.12
CA SER A 739 12.99 -29.89 45.98
C SER A 739 12.16 -30.62 44.93
N LEU A 740 12.79 -31.11 43.86
CA LEU A 740 12.13 -31.90 42.81
C LEU A 740 11.43 -33.16 43.36
N LEU A 741 12.01 -33.79 44.40
CA LEU A 741 11.43 -34.97 45.04
C LEU A 741 10.34 -34.59 46.03
N THR A 742 10.52 -33.50 46.78
CA THR A 742 9.46 -33.00 47.67
C THR A 742 8.24 -32.55 46.89
N ASP A 743 8.43 -31.92 45.73
CA ASP A 743 7.35 -31.51 44.82
C ASP A 743 6.62 -32.74 44.25
N GLY A 744 7.38 -33.77 43.83
CA GLY A 744 6.82 -35.04 43.38
C GLY A 744 5.97 -35.71 44.46
N PHE A 745 6.45 -35.69 45.70
CA PHE A 745 5.72 -36.23 46.85
C PHE A 745 4.46 -35.43 47.19
N LEU A 746 4.51 -34.09 47.15
CA LEU A 746 3.34 -33.23 47.36
C LEU A 746 2.26 -33.46 46.30
N GLN A 747 2.66 -33.61 45.05
CA GLN A 747 1.75 -33.98 43.96
C GLN A 747 1.14 -35.37 44.19
N ALA A 748 1.93 -36.38 44.60
CA ALA A 748 1.41 -37.70 44.94
C ALA A 748 0.42 -37.61 46.13
N LYS A 749 0.74 -36.82 47.16
CA LYS A 749 -0.15 -36.56 48.29
C LYS A 749 -1.48 -35.94 47.84
N ALA A 750 -1.45 -34.97 46.94
CA ALA A 750 -2.67 -34.37 46.39
C ALA A 750 -3.53 -35.40 45.63
N ILE A 751 -2.89 -36.34 44.92
CA ILE A 751 -3.58 -37.41 44.16
C ILE A 751 -4.18 -38.46 45.11
N PHE A 752 -3.44 -38.87 46.14
CA PHE A 752 -3.78 -40.05 46.94
C PHE A 752 -4.49 -39.78 48.27
N SER A 753 -4.49 -38.54 48.80
CA SER A 753 -5.08 -38.24 50.13
C SER A 753 -6.61 -38.18 50.17
N GLY A 754 -7.28 -37.84 49.06
CA GLY A 754 -8.74 -37.57 49.05
C GLY A 754 -9.64 -38.69 48.52
N LYS A 755 -9.16 -39.45 47.52
CA LYS A 755 -9.91 -40.55 46.84
C LYS A 755 -9.00 -41.69 46.36
N GLY A 756 -7.71 -41.65 46.71
CA GLY A 756 -6.71 -42.56 46.20
C GLY A 756 -6.32 -43.64 47.21
N ASP A 757 -5.43 -44.51 46.76
CA ASP A 757 -4.93 -45.64 47.53
C ASP A 757 -3.89 -45.17 48.54
N VAL A 758 -4.31 -44.96 49.79
CA VAL A 758 -3.48 -44.41 50.87
C VAL A 758 -2.22 -45.24 51.10
N ARG A 759 -2.26 -46.55 50.83
CA ARG A 759 -1.11 -47.45 50.99
C ARG A 759 0.02 -47.19 49.98
N VAL A 760 -0.30 -46.56 48.83
CA VAL A 760 0.69 -46.07 47.86
C VAL A 760 1.40 -44.83 48.41
N LEU A 761 0.63 -43.92 49.02
CA LEU A 761 1.17 -42.73 49.66
C LEU A 761 2.06 -43.08 50.85
N ASP A 762 1.64 -44.05 51.67
CA ASP A 762 2.43 -44.57 52.79
C ASP A 762 3.76 -45.16 52.31
N HIS A 763 3.77 -45.82 51.14
CA HIS A 763 5.01 -46.35 50.55
C HIS A 763 5.95 -45.27 50.03
N TYR A 764 5.41 -44.21 49.41
CA TYR A 764 6.22 -43.04 49.04
C TYR A 764 6.76 -42.32 50.27
N GLN A 765 5.96 -42.18 51.33
CA GLN A 765 6.39 -41.59 52.59
C GLN A 765 7.50 -42.44 53.23
N LEU A 766 7.39 -43.77 53.19
CA LEU A 766 8.44 -44.69 53.64
C LEU A 766 9.75 -44.49 52.87
N ALA A 767 9.68 -44.32 51.54
CA ALA A 767 10.85 -44.04 50.71
C ALA A 767 11.49 -42.67 51.01
N MET A 768 10.67 -41.63 51.22
CA MET A 768 11.14 -40.29 51.57
C MET A 768 11.77 -40.25 52.96
N ASN A 769 11.18 -40.95 53.94
CA ASN A 769 11.76 -41.10 55.28
C ASN A 769 13.09 -41.87 55.22
N CYS A 770 13.13 -42.95 54.44
CA CYS A 770 14.34 -43.75 54.28
C CYS A 770 15.46 -42.94 53.60
N LEU A 771 15.14 -42.13 52.58
CA LEU A 771 16.10 -41.24 51.95
C LEU A 771 16.58 -40.15 52.92
N SER A 772 15.67 -39.51 53.65
CA SER A 772 16.02 -38.44 54.59
C SER A 772 16.93 -38.95 55.72
N ASN A 773 16.69 -40.17 56.22
CA ASN A 773 17.50 -40.78 57.27
C ASN A 773 18.88 -41.24 56.80
N ASN A 774 19.11 -41.38 55.49
CA ASN A 774 20.36 -41.86 54.90
C ASN A 774 20.92 -40.90 53.84
N ILE A 775 20.56 -39.61 53.89
CA ILE A 775 20.93 -38.63 52.86
C ILE A 775 22.46 -38.47 52.73
N ASP A 776 23.16 -38.66 53.85
CA ASP A 776 24.63 -38.59 53.95
C ASP A 776 25.34 -39.83 53.36
N ASP A 777 24.60 -40.89 52.97
CA ASP A 777 25.19 -42.07 52.35
C ASP A 777 25.68 -41.73 50.92
N PRO A 778 26.96 -42.01 50.57
CA PRO A 778 27.48 -41.80 49.22
C PRO A 778 26.67 -42.48 48.11
N LEU A 779 26.01 -43.61 48.38
CA LEU A 779 25.13 -44.29 47.44
C LEU A 779 23.81 -43.53 47.23
N CYS A 780 23.26 -42.91 48.28
CA CYS A 780 22.13 -41.98 48.15
C CYS A 780 22.53 -40.74 47.34
N CYS A 781 23.73 -40.19 47.57
CA CYS A 781 24.26 -39.08 46.77
C CYS A 781 24.38 -39.45 45.29
N LEU A 782 24.92 -40.62 44.96
CA LEU A 782 25.03 -41.09 43.57
C LEU A 782 23.65 -41.31 42.94
N MET A 783 22.71 -41.91 43.68
CA MET A 783 21.32 -42.10 43.24
C MET A 783 20.67 -40.75 42.91
N LEU A 784 20.83 -39.73 43.76
CA LEU A 784 20.31 -38.38 43.52
C LEU A 784 20.96 -37.72 42.31
N MET A 785 22.27 -37.86 42.13
CA MET A 785 22.96 -37.36 40.92
C MET A 785 22.38 -37.99 39.65
N ILE A 786 22.16 -39.31 39.65
CA ILE A 786 21.58 -40.02 38.50
C ILE A 786 20.14 -39.54 38.24
N THR A 787 19.30 -39.51 39.27
CA THR A 787 17.90 -39.08 39.13
C THR A 787 17.79 -37.64 38.63
N LEU A 788 18.55 -36.69 39.22
CA LEU A 788 18.52 -35.29 38.80
C LEU A 788 19.05 -35.10 37.38
N THR A 789 20.07 -35.87 36.98
CA THR A 789 20.58 -35.85 35.60
C THR A 789 19.51 -36.32 34.61
N VAL A 790 18.86 -37.45 34.89
CA VAL A 790 17.81 -37.99 34.00
C VAL A 790 16.63 -37.02 33.91
N CYS A 791 16.18 -36.47 35.03
CA CYS A 791 15.03 -35.56 35.08
C CYS A 791 15.32 -34.17 34.49
N SER A 792 16.58 -33.77 34.36
CA SER A 792 17.00 -32.52 33.69
C SER A 792 17.01 -32.61 32.16
N SER A 793 16.75 -33.78 31.59
CA SER A 793 16.77 -33.99 30.14
C SER A 793 15.60 -33.29 29.45
N SER A 794 15.83 -32.75 28.24
CA SER A 794 14.78 -32.09 27.44
C SER A 794 13.69 -33.06 26.98
N GLU A 795 14.06 -34.32 26.79
CA GLU A 795 13.19 -35.45 26.46
C GLU A 795 13.25 -36.49 27.60
N THR A 796 12.17 -37.25 27.81
CA THR A 796 12.19 -38.35 28.80
C THR A 796 12.93 -39.56 28.21
N PRO A 797 14.05 -39.99 28.82
CA PRO A 797 14.79 -41.16 28.32
C PRO A 797 13.99 -42.44 28.55
N GLU A 798 13.90 -43.29 27.53
CA GLU A 798 13.27 -44.61 27.59
C GLU A 798 14.24 -45.69 27.12
N VAL A 799 14.22 -46.86 27.74
CA VAL A 799 14.99 -48.01 27.28
C VAL A 799 14.00 -49.10 26.89
N ALA A 800 13.96 -49.42 25.59
CA ALA A 800 13.11 -50.49 25.09
C ALA A 800 13.52 -51.85 25.70
N PRO A 801 12.58 -52.80 25.92
CA PRO A 801 12.91 -54.12 26.45
C PRO A 801 14.02 -54.80 25.64
N GLY A 802 15.11 -55.21 26.29
CA GLY A 802 16.28 -55.84 25.65
C GLY A 802 17.27 -54.88 24.97
N SER A 803 17.00 -53.56 24.95
CA SER A 803 17.92 -52.55 24.42
C SER A 803 18.95 -52.11 25.47
N ARG A 804 20.18 -51.83 25.03
CA ARG A 804 21.22 -51.15 25.83
C ARG A 804 21.38 -49.67 25.46
N LYS A 805 20.45 -49.12 24.68
CA LYS A 805 20.47 -47.73 24.19
C LYS A 805 19.25 -46.98 24.71
N PHE A 806 19.46 -45.71 25.09
CA PHE A 806 18.38 -44.76 25.36
C PHE A 806 17.69 -44.35 24.06
N GLY A 807 16.37 -44.38 24.05
CA GLY A 807 15.49 -43.72 23.10
C GLY A 807 14.68 -42.62 23.79
N THR A 808 13.80 -41.97 23.04
CA THR A 808 12.91 -40.91 23.53
C THR A 808 11.49 -41.45 23.71
N ALA A 809 10.87 -41.17 24.86
CA ALA A 809 9.49 -41.56 25.10
C ALA A 809 8.52 -40.76 24.21
N GLY A 810 7.42 -41.40 23.77
CA GLY A 810 6.42 -40.75 22.90
C GLY A 810 5.65 -39.59 23.54
N LYS A 811 5.72 -39.44 24.87
CA LYS A 811 5.24 -38.26 25.62
C LYS A 811 6.21 -37.95 26.76
N ARG A 812 6.53 -36.67 26.94
CA ARG A 812 7.33 -36.20 28.07
C ARG A 812 6.60 -36.43 29.38
N LYS A 813 7.25 -37.11 30.33
CA LYS A 813 6.73 -37.34 31.69
C LYS A 813 6.99 -36.12 32.57
N ASP A 814 6.15 -35.94 33.59
CA ASP A 814 6.38 -34.94 34.61
C ASP A 814 7.70 -35.25 35.37
N PRO A 815 8.69 -34.33 35.40
CA PRO A 815 9.98 -34.58 36.02
C PRO A 815 9.91 -34.88 37.52
N ALA A 816 8.94 -34.29 38.24
CA ALA A 816 8.81 -34.47 39.69
C ALA A 816 8.24 -35.86 40.04
N GLN A 817 7.20 -36.31 39.32
CA GLN A 817 6.71 -37.69 39.44
C GLN A 817 7.75 -38.72 39.03
N LEU A 818 8.48 -38.46 37.93
CA LEU A 818 9.54 -39.36 37.46
C LEU A 818 10.65 -39.49 38.51
N ALA A 819 11.10 -38.39 39.10
CA ALA A 819 12.11 -38.38 40.15
C ALA A 819 11.67 -39.21 41.37
N LEU A 820 10.43 -39.00 41.84
CA LEU A 820 9.88 -39.71 43.00
C LEU A 820 9.83 -41.23 42.74
N VAL A 821 9.37 -41.65 41.56
CA VAL A 821 9.30 -43.05 41.18
C VAL A 821 10.69 -43.68 41.05
N MET A 822 11.64 -43.00 40.41
CA MET A 822 13.01 -43.48 40.26
C MET A 822 13.69 -43.69 41.61
N VAL A 823 13.63 -42.69 42.48
CA VAL A 823 14.19 -42.77 43.84
C VAL A 823 13.52 -43.87 44.64
N THR A 824 12.19 -43.97 44.61
CA THR A 824 11.45 -45.02 45.34
C THR A 824 11.92 -46.42 44.91
N ARG A 825 12.10 -46.65 43.61
CA ARG A 825 12.56 -47.95 43.09
C ARG A 825 14.02 -48.23 43.44
N MET A 826 14.90 -47.24 43.28
CA MET A 826 16.32 -47.38 43.61
C MET A 826 16.53 -47.62 45.12
N MET A 827 15.72 -46.99 45.97
CA MET A 827 15.75 -47.21 47.42
C MET A 827 15.39 -48.64 47.84
N TRP A 828 14.55 -49.36 47.07
CA TRP A 828 14.30 -50.79 47.34
C TRP A 828 15.57 -51.62 47.25
N PHE A 829 16.50 -51.25 46.36
CA PHE A 829 17.77 -51.95 46.19
C PHE A 829 18.83 -51.49 47.18
N LEU A 830 18.87 -50.19 47.49
CA LEU A 830 19.85 -49.64 48.43
C LEU A 830 19.56 -50.04 49.88
N TYR A 831 18.28 -50.03 50.29
CA TYR A 831 17.87 -50.36 51.66
C TYR A 831 16.70 -51.34 51.69
N PRO A 832 16.88 -52.59 51.23
CA PRO A 832 15.78 -53.55 51.14
C PRO A 832 15.10 -53.81 52.48
N ALA A 833 15.83 -53.77 53.60
CA ALA A 833 15.26 -53.97 54.94
C ALA A 833 14.24 -52.89 55.35
N SER A 834 14.30 -51.70 54.76
CA SER A 834 13.39 -50.58 55.05
C SER A 834 12.03 -50.72 54.39
N PHE A 835 11.84 -51.70 53.50
CA PHE A 835 10.62 -51.88 52.72
C PHE A 835 9.96 -53.25 52.96
N PRO A 836 8.62 -53.34 52.91
CA PRO A 836 7.92 -54.62 53.03
C PRO A 836 8.07 -55.47 51.75
N TRP A 837 8.72 -56.63 51.85
CA TRP A 837 8.86 -57.58 50.73
C TRP A 837 7.92 -58.78 50.81
N LYS A 838 7.44 -59.13 52.00
CA LYS A 838 6.55 -60.28 52.21
C LYS A 838 5.08 -59.83 52.20
N LYS A 839 4.28 -60.52 51.38
CA LYS A 839 2.83 -60.34 51.27
C LYS A 839 2.17 -60.59 52.63
N GLY A 840 1.43 -59.60 53.13
CA GLY A 840 0.71 -59.72 54.41
C GLY A 840 1.52 -59.38 55.67
N SER A 841 2.69 -58.76 55.54
CA SER A 841 3.25 -57.99 56.67
C SER A 841 2.25 -56.88 56.99
N GLY A 842 1.67 -56.85 58.19
CA GLY A 842 0.54 -55.98 58.58
C GLY A 842 0.86 -54.48 58.64
N GLY A 843 1.76 -53.96 57.79
CA GLY A 843 2.12 -52.56 57.68
C GLY A 843 1.11 -51.73 56.88
N MET A 844 1.15 -50.41 57.09
CA MET A 844 0.27 -49.47 56.39
C MET A 844 0.58 -49.37 54.88
N ALA A 845 1.85 -49.48 54.49
CA ALA A 845 2.31 -49.45 53.09
C ALA A 845 2.18 -50.79 52.33
N TYR A 846 2.12 -50.73 50.99
CA TYR A 846 2.12 -51.93 50.12
C TYR A 846 3.45 -52.68 50.12
N ASP A 847 3.43 -54.00 49.90
CA ASP A 847 4.67 -54.71 49.58
C ASP A 847 5.26 -54.28 48.23
N VAL A 848 6.57 -54.45 48.06
CA VAL A 848 7.31 -54.02 46.85
C VAL A 848 6.71 -54.62 45.57
N ALA A 849 6.23 -55.87 45.60
CA ALA A 849 5.63 -56.51 44.44
C ALA A 849 4.31 -55.85 44.03
N GLU A 850 3.48 -55.49 45.00
CA GLU A 850 2.22 -54.79 44.76
C GLU A 850 2.44 -53.31 44.40
N MET A 851 3.40 -52.63 45.04
CA MET A 851 3.78 -51.26 44.69
C MET A 851 4.33 -51.16 43.26
N THR A 852 5.11 -52.16 42.81
CA THR A 852 5.60 -52.23 41.44
C THR A 852 4.46 -52.26 40.42
N LYS A 853 3.39 -53.02 40.68
CA LYS A 853 2.19 -53.01 39.83
C LYS A 853 1.47 -51.66 39.86
N LYS A 854 1.31 -51.04 41.04
CA LYS A 854 0.61 -49.76 41.19
C LYS A 854 1.32 -48.62 40.46
N ILE A 855 2.66 -48.60 40.52
CA ILE A 855 3.49 -47.68 39.74
C ILE A 855 3.36 -47.97 38.23
N SER A 856 3.33 -49.25 37.83
CA SER A 856 3.32 -49.64 36.41
C SER A 856 1.95 -49.48 35.72
N ILE A 857 0.84 -49.46 36.47
CA ILE A 857 -0.54 -49.35 35.95
C ILE A 857 -0.97 -47.89 35.72
N ARG A 858 -0.35 -46.90 36.38
CA ARG A 858 -0.69 -45.47 36.21
C ARG A 858 0.43 -44.63 35.59
N ASP A 859 1.68 -45.00 35.78
CA ASP A 859 2.82 -44.38 35.11
C ASP A 859 3.49 -45.46 34.28
N ALA A 860 3.33 -45.43 32.95
CA ALA A 860 3.95 -46.39 32.04
C ALA A 860 5.49 -46.37 32.16
N VAL A 861 6.04 -47.06 33.15
CA VAL A 861 7.45 -47.38 33.34
C VAL A 861 7.61 -48.85 32.97
N THR A 862 7.28 -49.17 31.73
CA THR A 862 7.84 -50.34 31.05
C THR A 862 9.23 -49.94 30.56
N GLY A 863 10.28 -50.53 31.13
CA GLY A 863 11.60 -50.53 30.49
C GLY A 863 12.82 -50.10 31.30
N CYS A 864 12.71 -49.63 32.54
CA CYS A 864 13.90 -49.38 33.37
C CYS A 864 14.24 -50.62 34.22
N TYR A 865 14.81 -51.65 33.58
CA TYR A 865 15.68 -52.59 34.27
C TYR A 865 17.07 -51.97 34.33
N VAL A 866 17.39 -51.30 35.44
CA VAL A 866 18.79 -51.17 35.85
C VAL A 866 19.04 -52.39 36.72
N SER A 867 19.54 -53.45 36.08
CA SER A 867 20.23 -54.56 36.75
C SER A 867 21.71 -54.22 36.88
#